data_AF-A0A173DYT3-F1
#
_entry.id   AF-A0A173DYT3-F1
#
_cell.length_a   1.000
_cell.length_b   1.000
_cell.length_c   1.000
_cell.angle_alpha   90.00
_cell.angle_beta   90.00
_cell.angle_gamma   90.00
#
_symmetry.space_group_name_H-M   'P 1'
#
loop_
_entity.id
_entity.type
_entity.pdbx_description
1 polymer ?
#
loop_
_entity_poly.entity_id
_entity_poly.type
_entity_poly.pdbx_seq_one_letter_code
_entity_poly.pdbx_strand_id
1 'polypeptide(L)'
;MSSLRIQTTCNTVPGNALFKIKLDHKFSNFNPKAQPAIDIEAINSGLYALKRLATVLDAGTIHASSLFNPQNTIFPSPPTQPKRPKTVPAPKDITKTTQTIASIQEQTAVALVPTILDGLNTLVDSVTEINLSQVSSITLAIVLVTPFKDMTSLNETQQKTVFNNSYEPTDDDLLGQIKKEQAEAIQTGQQALREKLAAAGATEEAITKALQEYEDTFVKDFFDAHVSKQIMTYRSSIGEQTLKMMQSMSEIATQIPTPTQSNIDEVNARTVLLAIFNGLKDAVQKNPALGGDSEVIQTQLALSKYLTQSTLSSNDIDTIYTASVLPSQATLDKYVSSRDGALYREGITSAYQTAVQNLNTVRLSIENEKETLENQLELFQRAQSCFSSWVKLTDTIYNQKQYTSAIVTAAMESYAGLMSLSQIYGYLQPNEKNLVEPYVNKILALKVKNTDVPMSTFIARTLAFQEIADYTLQNFINNKDTIKNYLNQKGQMISTNYSFFSSVGRAVSNISVSSLDSYIKQIQSGQGQQGQASSYYIPDFEQYVNQINIADNANLPSEATTILQQFSQATSAHVEQLQQQIAALEKKYEDLDPSKASFTEERANAVTSWLNSESLGSAFIYLILHSQLPKQSILLNPLIEEINFNNLAANAINELLEITNTFSTTAVYYNFSSYLVESKEGQNLFCGDYYETLVALSKEKDHIFSDIELCRRAYALVQALLTKINNLPGASTSQITEMRNATENYSYALNITFGQLNMLNALLANLTISPQMANNQVKENVFQITGPKDWISTLASLEGFIANGFPDLSVTGGLGPLFTQIQSDQQNYTTQSQTQQLNLQNQMSNVQQEWTLVSTSMQVLNKILSHLAGEIYPN
;
A
#
# COMPACT_ATOMS: atom_id res chain seq x y z
N MET A 1 -55.67 24.85 1.90
CA MET A 1 -56.27 24.57 0.58
C MET A 1 -56.21 25.85 -0.25
N SER A 2 -55.71 25.75 -1.50
CA SER A 2 -55.94 26.57 -2.74
C SER A 2 -56.33 28.06 -2.60
N SER A 3 -55.82 29.06 -3.31
CA SER A 3 -55.24 29.16 -4.66
C SER A 3 -54.70 30.60 -4.87
N LEU A 4 -53.52 30.76 -5.45
CA LEU A 4 -53.18 31.80 -6.44
C LEU A 4 -51.75 31.54 -6.93
N ARG A 5 -51.63 30.57 -7.85
CA ARG A 5 -50.46 30.45 -8.74
C ARG A 5 -50.65 31.48 -9.84
N ILE A 6 -49.84 32.53 -9.84
CA ILE A 6 -49.60 33.33 -11.04
C ILE A 6 -48.27 32.86 -11.61
N GLN A 7 -48.34 32.41 -12.86
CA GLN A 7 -47.24 31.93 -13.67
C GLN A 7 -46.27 33.07 -13.98
N THR A 8 -45.06 33.02 -13.44
CA THR A 8 -43.87 33.62 -14.03
C THR A 8 -42.79 32.55 -14.08
N THR A 9 -42.83 31.75 -15.15
CA THR A 9 -41.69 30.92 -15.56
C THR A 9 -40.51 31.84 -15.87
N CYS A 10 -39.54 31.92 -14.95
CA CYS A 10 -38.21 32.38 -15.31
C CYS A 10 -37.63 31.37 -16.31
N ASN A 11 -37.47 31.81 -17.56
CA ASN A 11 -36.64 31.13 -18.54
C ASN A 11 -35.17 31.36 -18.19
N THR A 12 -34.68 30.67 -17.17
CA THR A 12 -33.27 30.34 -17.02
C THR A 12 -33.19 28.82 -16.92
N VAL A 13 -32.39 28.25 -17.81
CA VAL A 13 -32.31 26.82 -18.10
C VAL A 13 -32.19 26.01 -16.79
N PRO A 14 -33.06 25.03 -16.51
CA PRO A 14 -32.87 24.16 -15.36
C PRO A 14 -31.60 23.35 -15.59
N GLY A 15 -30.61 23.50 -14.71
CA GLY A 15 -29.31 22.82 -14.72
C GLY A 15 -29.37 21.29 -14.52
N ASN A 16 -30.46 20.64 -14.90
CA ASN A 16 -30.62 19.18 -14.88
C ASN A 16 -29.80 18.46 -15.97
N ALA A 17 -28.80 19.11 -16.59
CA ALA A 17 -28.13 18.55 -17.77
C ALA A 17 -26.66 18.97 -17.97
N LEU A 18 -25.89 19.24 -16.92
CA LEU A 18 -24.43 19.36 -17.08
C LEU A 18 -23.70 18.40 -16.13
N PHE A 19 -23.10 17.39 -16.77
CA PHE A 19 -22.19 16.35 -16.26
C PHE A 19 -22.78 15.24 -15.38
N LYS A 20 -23.61 14.40 -15.99
CA LYS A 20 -23.48 12.95 -15.74
C LYS A 20 -22.40 12.42 -16.67
N ILE A 21 -21.19 12.20 -16.17
CA ILE A 21 -20.21 11.36 -16.87
C ILE A 21 -20.76 9.93 -16.83
N LYS A 22 -21.53 9.58 -17.85
CA LYS A 22 -21.80 8.18 -18.11
C LYS A 22 -20.50 7.55 -18.61
N LEU A 23 -20.14 6.41 -18.04
CA LEU A 23 -19.01 5.57 -18.48
C LEU A 23 -19.18 5.01 -19.91
N ASP A 24 -20.27 5.36 -20.61
CA ASP A 24 -20.53 5.10 -22.03
C ASP A 24 -20.19 6.29 -22.96
N HIS A 25 -19.33 7.21 -22.50
CA HIS A 25 -18.96 8.42 -23.24
C HIS A 25 -18.49 8.09 -24.68
N LYS A 26 -18.89 8.90 -25.67
CA LYS A 26 -18.59 8.67 -27.11
C LYS A 26 -17.11 8.65 -27.50
N PHE A 27 -16.21 8.91 -26.55
CA PHE A 27 -14.74 8.79 -26.70
C PHE A 27 -14.15 7.62 -25.90
N SER A 28 -14.97 6.89 -25.14
CA SER A 28 -14.62 5.62 -24.50
C SER A 28 -14.86 4.51 -25.53
N ASN A 29 -13.78 3.94 -26.06
CA ASN A 29 -13.83 2.77 -26.95
C ASN A 29 -14.15 1.46 -26.18
N PHE A 30 -14.81 1.53 -25.02
CA PHE A 30 -15.11 0.36 -24.22
C PHE A 30 -16.30 -0.41 -24.81
N ASN A 31 -16.01 -1.52 -25.50
CA ASN A 31 -17.00 -2.44 -26.02
C ASN A 31 -17.18 -3.64 -25.05
N PRO A 32 -18.27 -3.70 -24.26
CA PRO A 32 -18.52 -4.79 -23.31
C PRO A 32 -18.90 -6.12 -23.97
N LYS A 33 -18.87 -6.22 -25.30
CA LYS A 33 -19.18 -7.43 -26.09
C LYS A 33 -17.99 -8.00 -26.87
N ALA A 34 -16.76 -7.60 -26.55
CA ALA A 34 -15.59 -8.25 -27.14
C ALA A 34 -15.53 -9.72 -26.68
N GLN A 35 -15.95 -10.64 -27.55
CA GLN A 35 -15.76 -12.07 -27.33
C GLN A 35 -14.25 -12.38 -27.26
N PRO A 36 -13.79 -13.20 -26.30
CA PRO A 36 -12.44 -13.74 -26.35
C PRO A 36 -12.36 -14.66 -27.57
N ALA A 37 -11.51 -14.33 -28.53
CA ALA A 37 -11.16 -15.23 -29.61
C ALA A 37 -10.30 -16.36 -29.05
N ILE A 38 -10.93 -17.43 -28.57
CA ILE A 38 -10.23 -18.67 -28.21
C ILE A 38 -10.85 -19.79 -29.02
N ASP A 39 -10.10 -20.24 -30.03
CA ASP A 39 -10.36 -21.49 -30.72
C ASP A 39 -9.73 -22.64 -29.92
N ILE A 40 -10.57 -23.39 -29.22
CA ILE A 40 -10.17 -24.51 -28.34
C ILE A 40 -9.62 -25.69 -29.17
N GLU A 41 -9.90 -25.78 -30.48
CA GLU A 41 -9.32 -26.80 -31.36
C GLU A 41 -7.83 -26.51 -31.67
N ALA A 42 -7.42 -25.24 -31.70
CA ALA A 42 -6.02 -24.86 -31.86
C ALA A 42 -5.15 -25.29 -30.67
N ILE A 43 -5.70 -25.28 -29.45
CA ILE A 43 -5.01 -25.67 -28.21
C ILE A 43 -4.77 -27.19 -28.16
N ASN A 44 -5.73 -28.00 -28.63
CA ASN A 44 -5.61 -29.46 -28.64
C ASN A 44 -4.65 -30.01 -29.71
N SER A 45 -4.48 -29.30 -30.84
CA SER A 45 -3.51 -29.69 -31.88
C SER A 45 -2.06 -29.37 -31.50
N GLY A 46 -1.83 -28.30 -30.72
CA GLY A 46 -0.53 -27.95 -30.16
C GLY A 46 0.02 -28.98 -29.18
N LEU A 47 -0.84 -29.59 -28.35
CA LEU A 47 -0.44 -30.57 -27.32
C LEU A 47 0.16 -31.87 -27.90
N TYR A 48 -0.29 -32.30 -29.09
CA TYR A 48 0.19 -33.52 -29.75
C TYR A 48 1.55 -33.31 -30.44
N ALA A 49 1.78 -32.11 -30.99
CA ALA A 49 3.05 -31.71 -31.60
C ALA A 49 4.15 -31.42 -30.55
N LEU A 50 3.75 -30.85 -29.40
CA LEU A 50 4.61 -30.59 -28.23
C LEU A 50 5.35 -31.84 -27.71
N LYS A 51 4.71 -33.01 -27.77
CA LYS A 51 5.24 -34.26 -27.20
C LYS A 51 6.38 -34.89 -28.00
N ARG A 52 6.50 -34.59 -29.30
CA ARG A 52 7.61 -35.05 -30.16
C ARG A 52 8.75 -34.04 -30.27
N LEU A 53 8.49 -32.80 -29.86
CA LEU A 53 9.45 -31.68 -29.88
C LEU A 53 10.54 -31.81 -28.82
N ALA A 54 10.11 -32.18 -27.61
CA ALA A 54 10.97 -32.49 -26.49
C ALA A 54 11.97 -33.62 -26.84
N THR A 55 11.55 -34.59 -27.66
CA THR A 55 12.38 -35.74 -28.05
C THR A 55 13.52 -35.40 -29.02
N VAL A 56 13.45 -34.25 -29.72
CA VAL A 56 14.44 -33.87 -30.75
C VAL A 56 15.44 -32.83 -30.23
N LEU A 57 15.04 -31.94 -29.30
CA LEU A 57 15.97 -31.02 -28.62
C LEU A 57 16.90 -31.74 -27.64
N ASP A 58 16.43 -32.85 -27.04
CA ASP A 58 17.30 -33.76 -26.27
C ASP A 58 18.38 -34.43 -27.13
N ALA A 59 18.22 -34.49 -28.46
CA ALA A 59 19.19 -35.12 -29.36
C ALA A 59 20.33 -34.17 -29.81
N GLY A 60 20.27 -32.87 -29.52
CA GLY A 60 21.18 -31.84 -30.07
C GLY A 60 22.12 -31.13 -29.09
N THR A 61 22.16 -31.53 -27.81
CA THR A 61 23.08 -30.99 -26.78
C THR A 61 23.14 -29.45 -26.62
N ILE A 62 22.06 -28.71 -26.90
CA ILE A 62 21.97 -27.27 -26.59
C ILE A 62 21.38 -27.10 -25.18
N HIS A 63 22.18 -26.60 -24.22
CA HIS A 63 21.75 -26.35 -22.84
C HIS A 63 20.82 -25.13 -22.72
N ALA A 64 19.76 -25.23 -21.92
CA ALA A 64 18.76 -24.16 -21.76
C ALA A 64 19.34 -22.86 -21.18
N SER A 65 20.42 -22.94 -20.42
CA SER A 65 21.16 -21.79 -19.86
C SER A 65 21.76 -20.85 -20.90
N SER A 66 22.00 -21.32 -22.13
CA SER A 66 22.49 -20.49 -23.24
C SER A 66 21.39 -19.61 -23.87
N LEU A 67 20.12 -19.91 -23.59
CA LEU A 67 18.95 -19.27 -24.21
C LEU A 67 18.15 -18.41 -23.21
N PHE A 68 18.29 -18.65 -21.91
CA PHE A 68 17.58 -17.90 -20.87
C PHE A 68 18.56 -17.09 -20.01
N ASN A 69 18.21 -15.84 -19.70
CA ASN A 69 18.98 -14.98 -18.79
C ASN A 69 18.86 -15.50 -17.34
N PRO A 70 19.95 -15.99 -16.70
CA PRO A 70 19.90 -16.53 -15.34
C PRO A 70 19.66 -15.48 -14.25
N GLN A 71 19.89 -14.20 -14.56
CA GLN A 71 19.59 -13.11 -13.62
C GLN A 71 18.09 -12.82 -13.50
N ASN A 72 17.28 -13.40 -14.39
CA ASN A 72 15.84 -13.22 -14.37
C ASN A 72 15.26 -13.83 -13.08
N THR A 73 14.58 -13.02 -12.25
CA THR A 73 14.07 -13.41 -10.94
C THR A 73 12.97 -14.47 -11.00
N ILE A 74 12.41 -14.75 -12.18
CA ILE A 74 11.15 -15.48 -12.34
C ILE A 74 11.33 -17.01 -12.51
N PHE A 75 12.54 -17.53 -12.30
CA PHE A 75 12.89 -18.95 -12.47
C PHE A 75 13.44 -19.59 -11.21
N PRO A 76 13.08 -20.86 -10.93
CA PRO A 76 11.71 -21.40 -10.92
C PRO A 76 10.89 -20.89 -9.72
N SER A 77 9.56 -20.82 -9.87
CA SER A 77 8.61 -20.54 -8.78
C SER A 77 8.29 -21.78 -7.95
N PRO A 78 7.87 -21.65 -6.68
CA PRO A 78 7.50 -22.80 -5.84
C PRO A 78 6.42 -23.70 -6.45
N PRO A 79 6.49 -25.02 -6.26
CA PRO A 79 5.52 -25.97 -6.81
C PRO A 79 4.12 -25.71 -6.22
N THR A 80 3.24 -25.13 -7.03
CA THR A 80 1.80 -25.09 -6.76
C THR A 80 1.15 -26.36 -7.31
N GLN A 81 1.37 -27.50 -6.63
CA GLN A 81 0.37 -28.56 -6.75
C GLN A 81 -0.91 -28.12 -6.03
N PRO A 82 -2.11 -28.34 -6.60
CA PRO A 82 -3.32 -28.35 -5.81
C PRO A 82 -3.24 -29.53 -4.85
N LYS A 83 -2.70 -29.29 -3.64
CA LYS A 83 -2.80 -30.27 -2.56
C LYS A 83 -4.28 -30.35 -2.21
N ARG A 84 -4.90 -31.49 -2.53
CA ARG A 84 -6.15 -31.98 -1.92
C ARG A 84 -6.14 -31.61 -0.44
N PRO A 85 -7.27 -31.19 0.17
CA PRO A 85 -7.30 -30.92 1.60
C PRO A 85 -6.90 -32.21 2.33
N LYS A 86 -5.67 -32.27 2.84
CA LYS A 86 -5.31 -33.28 3.80
C LYS A 86 -5.97 -32.83 5.10
N THR A 87 -6.99 -33.58 5.51
CA THR A 87 -7.48 -33.60 6.89
C THR A 87 -6.31 -33.42 7.82
N VAL A 88 -6.32 -32.32 8.59
CA VAL A 88 -5.38 -32.03 9.67
C VAL A 88 -5.38 -33.26 10.58
N PRO A 89 -4.30 -34.05 10.66
CA PRO A 89 -4.18 -35.01 11.74
C PRO A 89 -4.11 -34.19 13.01
N ALA A 90 -4.93 -34.55 14.00
CA ALA A 90 -4.88 -33.99 15.34
C ALA A 90 -3.42 -33.91 15.84
N PRO A 91 -3.07 -32.88 16.64
CA PRO A 91 -1.73 -32.75 17.19
C PRO A 91 -1.42 -34.02 17.98
N LYS A 92 -0.48 -34.82 17.48
CA LYS A 92 0.12 -35.87 18.29
C LYS A 92 0.94 -35.15 19.34
N ASP A 93 0.64 -35.39 20.62
CA ASP A 93 1.53 -35.08 21.72
C ASP A 93 2.88 -35.75 21.43
N ILE A 94 3.84 -34.95 20.96
CA ILE A 94 5.23 -35.37 20.84
C ILE A 94 5.83 -35.16 22.21
N THR A 95 6.00 -36.25 22.96
CA THR A 95 6.98 -36.34 24.04
C THR A 95 8.33 -35.88 23.50
N LYS A 96 8.72 -34.64 23.83
CA LYS A 96 10.03 -34.05 23.51
C LYS A 96 11.13 -34.89 24.15
N THR A 97 11.72 -35.79 23.38
CA THR A 97 13.09 -36.23 23.63
C THR A 97 14.04 -35.08 23.28
N THR A 98 14.96 -34.80 24.19
CA THR A 98 15.95 -33.71 24.18
C THR A 98 17.04 -33.90 23.10
N GLN A 99 16.68 -34.26 21.87
CA GLN A 99 17.63 -34.46 20.78
C GLN A 99 18.15 -33.11 20.27
N THR A 100 19.47 -32.98 20.19
CA THR A 100 20.20 -31.85 19.60
C THR A 100 20.87 -32.28 18.29
N ILE A 101 21.23 -31.33 17.41
CA ILE A 101 22.00 -31.61 16.17
C ILE A 101 23.27 -32.43 16.48
N ALA A 102 24.02 -32.04 17.51
CA ALA A 102 25.22 -32.76 17.94
C ALA A 102 24.93 -34.21 18.35
N SER A 103 23.85 -34.45 19.10
CA SER A 103 23.46 -35.82 19.50
C SER A 103 23.04 -36.69 18.31
N ILE A 104 22.42 -36.10 17.28
CA ILE A 104 22.02 -36.80 16.06
C ILE A 104 23.25 -37.15 15.20
N GLN A 105 24.21 -36.23 15.10
CA GLN A 105 25.49 -36.48 14.41
C GLN A 105 26.30 -37.58 15.09
N GLU A 106 26.38 -37.57 16.42
CA GLU A 106 27.07 -38.61 17.18
C GLU A 106 26.43 -39.99 16.96
N GLN A 107 25.10 -40.09 17.08
CA GLN A 107 24.36 -41.34 16.85
C GLN A 107 24.60 -41.87 15.43
N THR A 108 24.62 -40.99 14.44
CA THR A 108 24.89 -41.35 13.05
C THR A 108 26.33 -41.80 12.86
N ALA A 109 27.31 -41.12 13.45
CA ALA A 109 28.71 -41.51 13.38
C ALA A 109 28.94 -42.89 14.00
N VAL A 110 28.35 -43.18 15.17
CA VAL A 110 28.41 -44.51 15.78
C VAL A 110 27.81 -45.58 14.87
N ALA A 111 26.68 -45.31 14.22
CA ALA A 111 26.06 -46.24 13.26
C ALA A 111 26.89 -46.43 11.98
N LEU A 112 27.64 -45.42 11.56
CA LEU A 112 28.50 -45.48 10.37
C LEU A 112 29.75 -46.34 10.58
N VAL A 113 30.28 -46.46 11.79
CA VAL A 113 31.49 -47.26 12.07
C VAL A 113 31.39 -48.72 11.56
N PRO A 114 30.39 -49.53 11.98
CA PRO A 114 30.24 -50.89 11.45
C PRO A 114 29.88 -50.88 9.96
N THR A 115 29.09 -49.90 9.50
CA THR A 115 28.70 -49.76 8.09
C THR A 115 29.92 -49.56 7.17
N ILE A 116 30.89 -48.76 7.59
CA ILE A 116 32.15 -48.54 6.86
C ILE A 116 33.00 -49.81 6.87
N LEU A 117 33.25 -50.40 8.04
CA LEU A 117 34.13 -51.56 8.17
C LEU A 117 33.60 -52.79 7.41
N ASP A 118 32.33 -53.14 7.63
CA ASP A 118 31.72 -54.30 6.98
C ASP A 118 31.51 -54.04 5.48
N GLY A 119 31.14 -52.80 5.12
CA GLY A 119 30.94 -52.38 3.74
C GLY A 119 32.22 -52.40 2.90
N LEU A 120 33.33 -51.88 3.42
CA LEU A 120 34.63 -51.90 2.74
C LEU A 120 35.19 -53.32 2.61
N ASN A 121 35.07 -54.15 3.64
CA ASN A 121 35.47 -55.56 3.55
C ASN A 121 34.64 -56.29 2.48
N THR A 122 33.32 -56.06 2.46
CA THR A 122 32.44 -56.64 1.44
C THR A 122 32.79 -56.15 0.03
N LEU A 123 33.15 -54.87 -0.13
CA LEU A 123 33.59 -54.30 -1.40
C LEU A 123 34.88 -54.99 -1.89
N VAL A 124 35.87 -55.16 -1.00
CA VAL A 124 37.13 -55.85 -1.31
C VAL A 124 36.89 -57.32 -1.68
N ASP A 125 36.01 -58.01 -0.97
CA ASP A 125 35.72 -59.43 -1.21
C ASP A 125 34.90 -59.66 -2.50
N SER A 126 34.07 -58.67 -2.89
CA SER A 126 33.11 -58.81 -4.00
C SER A 126 33.65 -58.38 -5.37
N VAL A 127 34.74 -57.62 -5.42
CA VAL A 127 35.43 -57.23 -6.66
C VAL A 127 36.68 -58.08 -6.80
N THR A 128 36.68 -59.01 -7.75
CA THR A 128 37.76 -60.01 -7.90
C THR A 128 38.74 -59.67 -9.04
N GLU A 129 38.33 -58.79 -9.93
CA GLU A 129 39.01 -58.46 -11.18
C GLU A 129 40.14 -57.44 -11.00
N ILE A 130 40.18 -56.77 -9.85
CA ILE A 130 41.27 -55.88 -9.40
C ILE A 130 41.51 -56.06 -7.90
N ASN A 131 42.74 -55.87 -7.45
CA ASN A 131 43.09 -55.99 -6.05
C ASN A 131 42.78 -54.72 -5.25
N LEU A 132 41.53 -54.57 -4.82
CA LEU A 132 41.07 -53.41 -4.04
C LEU A 132 41.78 -53.28 -2.68
N SER A 133 42.36 -54.34 -2.12
CA SER A 133 43.14 -54.25 -0.87
C SER A 133 44.42 -53.41 -1.02
N GLN A 134 44.87 -53.14 -2.24
CA GLN A 134 46.01 -52.26 -2.52
C GLN A 134 45.63 -50.78 -2.68
N VAL A 135 44.33 -50.45 -2.66
CA VAL A 135 43.87 -49.06 -2.70
C VAL A 135 44.12 -48.42 -1.34
N SER A 136 44.95 -47.37 -1.33
CA SER A 136 45.41 -46.74 -0.08
C SER A 136 44.29 -46.13 0.73
N SER A 137 43.27 -45.52 0.09
CA SER A 137 42.13 -44.93 0.78
C SER A 137 41.28 -45.97 1.51
N ILE A 138 41.07 -47.14 0.91
CA ILE A 138 40.36 -48.27 1.56
C ILE A 138 41.12 -48.73 2.81
N THR A 139 42.43 -48.98 2.68
CA THR A 139 43.25 -49.44 3.79
C THR A 139 43.30 -48.40 4.91
N LEU A 140 43.47 -47.13 4.56
CA LEU A 140 43.51 -46.02 5.52
C LEU A 140 42.18 -45.86 6.24
N ALA A 141 41.05 -45.92 5.53
CA ALA A 141 39.72 -45.85 6.11
C ALA A 141 39.46 -46.98 7.11
N ILE A 142 39.81 -48.22 6.75
CA ILE A 142 39.69 -49.37 7.67
C ILE A 142 40.56 -49.14 8.92
N VAL A 143 41.82 -48.73 8.75
CA VAL A 143 42.76 -48.50 9.88
C VAL A 143 42.28 -47.37 10.79
N LEU A 144 41.77 -46.28 10.23
CA LEU A 144 41.32 -45.12 11.00
C LEU A 144 39.98 -45.34 11.72
N VAL A 145 39.10 -46.16 11.15
CA VAL A 145 37.75 -46.40 11.71
C VAL A 145 37.73 -47.60 12.67
N THR A 146 38.60 -48.60 12.48
CA THR A 146 38.68 -49.81 13.34
C THR A 146 38.75 -49.52 14.84
N PRO A 147 39.53 -48.52 15.33
CA PRO A 147 39.59 -48.20 16.76
C PRO A 147 38.25 -47.83 17.39
N PHE A 148 37.23 -47.51 16.58
CA PHE A 148 35.92 -47.06 17.04
C PHE A 148 34.86 -48.17 17.07
N LYS A 149 35.17 -49.40 16.60
CA LYS A 149 34.19 -50.48 16.37
C LYS A 149 33.32 -50.84 17.59
N ASP A 150 33.91 -50.80 18.78
CA ASP A 150 33.24 -51.19 20.04
C ASP A 150 32.83 -49.97 20.89
N MET A 151 32.98 -48.75 20.36
CA MET A 151 32.63 -47.52 21.07
C MET A 151 31.13 -47.23 20.94
N THR A 152 30.48 -46.90 22.06
CA THR A 152 29.05 -46.53 22.10
C THR A 152 28.82 -45.01 22.00
N SER A 153 29.89 -44.21 21.98
CA SER A 153 29.89 -42.75 21.91
C SER A 153 31.19 -42.26 21.25
N LEU A 154 31.13 -41.14 20.52
CA LEU A 154 32.28 -40.57 19.81
C LEU A 154 32.38 -39.07 20.08
N ASN A 155 33.57 -38.57 20.40
CA ASN A 155 33.79 -37.12 20.49
C ASN A 155 33.84 -36.45 19.10
N GLU A 156 33.79 -35.12 19.03
CA GLU A 156 33.74 -34.37 17.76
C GLU A 156 34.88 -34.73 16.78
N THR A 157 36.11 -34.88 17.25
CA THR A 157 37.25 -35.27 16.41
C THR A 157 37.06 -36.67 15.83
N GLN A 158 36.58 -37.61 16.65
CA GLN A 158 36.30 -38.99 16.23
C GLN A 158 35.13 -39.05 15.25
N GLN A 159 34.05 -38.29 15.51
CA GLN A 159 32.92 -38.16 14.57
C GLN A 159 33.40 -37.64 13.22
N LYS A 160 34.24 -36.60 13.20
CA LYS A 160 34.82 -36.04 11.97
C LYS A 160 35.67 -37.07 11.23
N THR A 161 36.46 -37.88 11.94
CA THR A 161 37.21 -38.99 11.34
C THR A 161 36.27 -40.00 10.68
N VAL A 162 35.17 -40.39 11.33
CA VAL A 162 34.20 -41.34 10.76
C VAL A 162 33.53 -40.76 9.51
N PHE A 163 33.01 -39.52 9.58
CA PHE A 163 32.36 -38.89 8.42
C PHE A 163 33.33 -38.71 7.24
N ASN A 164 34.59 -38.32 7.48
CA ASN A 164 35.58 -38.17 6.42
C ASN A 164 35.97 -39.49 5.73
N ASN A 165 35.75 -40.64 6.37
CA ASN A 165 36.03 -41.96 5.79
C ASN A 165 34.76 -42.66 5.26
N SER A 166 33.60 -42.01 5.35
CA SER A 166 32.32 -42.60 4.92
C SER A 166 32.09 -42.58 3.41
N TYR A 167 32.83 -41.74 2.68
CA TYR A 167 32.77 -41.65 1.21
C TYR A 167 34.01 -42.26 0.53
N GLU A 168 34.92 -42.87 1.30
CA GLU A 168 36.10 -43.56 0.78
C GLU A 168 35.74 -45.00 0.38
N PRO A 169 36.31 -45.55 -0.71
CA PRO A 169 37.25 -44.93 -1.64
C PRO A 169 36.57 -43.96 -2.62
N THR A 170 37.34 -42.99 -3.10
CA THR A 170 36.89 -42.11 -4.21
C THR A 170 36.92 -42.85 -5.55
N ASP A 171 36.17 -42.37 -6.54
CA ASP A 171 36.23 -42.95 -7.89
C ASP A 171 37.62 -42.82 -8.51
N ASP A 172 38.31 -41.71 -8.27
CA ASP A 172 39.67 -41.49 -8.78
C ASP A 172 40.67 -42.52 -8.23
N ASP A 173 40.52 -42.92 -6.97
CA ASP A 173 41.34 -43.99 -6.39
C ASP A 173 41.11 -45.33 -7.10
N LEU A 174 39.85 -45.64 -7.40
CA LEU A 174 39.45 -46.88 -8.08
C LEU A 174 39.89 -46.89 -9.54
N LEU A 175 39.67 -45.80 -10.27
CA LEU A 175 40.10 -45.62 -11.66
C LEU A 175 41.63 -45.66 -11.76
N GLY A 176 42.33 -45.04 -10.81
CA GLY A 176 43.80 -45.09 -10.71
C GLY A 176 44.32 -46.51 -10.50
N GLN A 177 43.64 -47.31 -9.66
CA GLN A 177 44.00 -48.71 -9.45
C GLN A 177 43.73 -49.57 -10.69
N ILE A 178 42.62 -49.34 -11.40
CA ILE A 178 42.33 -50.00 -12.68
C ILE A 178 43.42 -49.69 -13.70
N LYS A 179 43.79 -48.41 -13.86
CA LYS A 179 44.89 -47.98 -14.75
C LYS A 179 46.19 -48.72 -14.44
N LYS A 180 46.50 -48.90 -13.15
CA LYS A 180 47.71 -49.58 -12.69
C LYS A 180 47.70 -51.08 -12.97
N GLU A 181 46.61 -51.79 -12.64
CA GLU A 181 46.53 -53.24 -12.79
C GLU A 181 46.27 -53.70 -14.23
N GLN A 182 45.60 -52.87 -15.04
CA GLN A 182 45.30 -53.15 -16.45
C GLN A 182 46.29 -52.49 -17.42
N ALA A 183 47.44 -52.00 -16.95
CA ALA A 183 48.41 -51.25 -17.75
C ALA A 183 48.88 -52.01 -19.00
N GLU A 184 49.11 -53.33 -18.91
CA GLU A 184 49.52 -54.16 -20.04
C GLU A 184 48.40 -54.30 -21.10
N ALA A 185 47.14 -54.45 -20.65
CA ALA A 185 45.98 -54.55 -21.54
C ALA A 185 45.71 -53.21 -22.25
N ILE A 186 45.80 -52.11 -21.51
CA ILE A 186 45.70 -50.75 -22.05
C ILE A 186 46.81 -50.51 -23.08
N GLN A 187 48.07 -50.82 -22.76
CA GLN A 187 49.20 -50.63 -23.67
C GLN A 187 49.07 -51.46 -24.95
N THR A 188 48.58 -52.70 -24.83
CA THR A 188 48.32 -53.58 -25.98
C THR A 188 47.24 -53.00 -26.89
N GLY A 189 46.14 -52.50 -26.30
CA GLY A 189 45.05 -51.85 -27.03
C GLY A 189 45.48 -50.54 -27.70
N GLN A 190 46.25 -49.72 -26.99
CA GLN A 190 46.85 -48.49 -27.51
C GLN A 190 47.79 -48.78 -28.69
N GLN A 191 48.63 -49.82 -28.60
CA GLN A 191 49.53 -50.20 -29.69
C GLN A 191 48.73 -50.64 -30.94
N ALA A 192 47.69 -51.45 -30.76
CA ALA A 192 46.82 -51.88 -31.87
C ALA A 192 46.04 -50.71 -32.50
N LEU A 193 45.58 -49.75 -31.70
CA LEU A 193 44.92 -48.53 -32.18
C LEU A 193 45.90 -47.63 -32.93
N ARG A 194 47.12 -47.47 -32.42
CA ARG A 194 48.20 -46.70 -33.06
C ARG A 194 48.54 -47.26 -34.43
N GLU A 195 48.72 -48.58 -34.55
CA GLU A 195 49.01 -49.25 -35.82
C GLU A 195 47.88 -49.05 -36.84
N LYS A 196 46.61 -49.12 -36.41
CA LYS A 196 45.45 -48.85 -37.29
C LYS A 196 45.38 -47.40 -37.75
N LEU A 197 45.56 -46.44 -36.86
CA LEU A 197 45.49 -45.02 -37.18
C LEU A 197 46.68 -44.56 -38.04
N ALA A 198 47.88 -45.10 -37.78
CA ALA A 198 49.06 -44.87 -38.62
C ALA A 198 48.87 -45.45 -40.04
N ALA A 199 48.31 -46.66 -40.16
CA ALA A 199 47.99 -47.24 -41.46
C ALA A 199 46.90 -46.46 -42.22
N ALA A 200 46.02 -45.76 -41.51
CA ALA A 200 45.00 -44.87 -42.08
C ALA A 200 45.51 -43.45 -42.40
N GLY A 201 46.79 -43.15 -42.15
CA GLY A 201 47.40 -41.85 -42.45
C GLY A 201 47.08 -40.72 -41.46
N ALA A 202 46.68 -41.04 -40.22
CA ALA A 202 46.43 -40.04 -39.18
C ALA A 202 47.72 -39.32 -38.73
N THR A 203 47.60 -38.07 -38.28
CA THR A 203 48.73 -37.28 -37.75
C THR A 203 49.10 -37.74 -36.34
N GLU A 204 50.35 -37.50 -35.92
CA GLU A 204 50.84 -37.92 -34.60
C GLU A 204 50.08 -37.25 -33.43
N GLU A 205 49.61 -36.00 -33.61
CA GLU A 205 48.73 -35.32 -32.64
C GLU A 205 47.37 -36.01 -32.51
N ALA A 206 46.75 -36.40 -33.63
CA ALA A 206 45.47 -37.12 -33.62
C ALA A 206 45.61 -38.51 -33.00
N ILE A 207 46.73 -39.20 -33.28
CA ILE A 207 47.06 -40.49 -32.67
C ILE A 207 47.19 -40.33 -31.15
N THR A 208 47.99 -39.38 -30.68
CA THR A 208 48.22 -39.18 -29.24
C THR A 208 46.91 -38.90 -28.49
N LYS A 209 46.06 -38.03 -29.04
CA LYS A 209 44.74 -37.74 -28.46
C LYS A 209 43.84 -38.99 -28.41
N ALA A 210 43.80 -39.76 -29.50
CA ALA A 210 43.00 -40.99 -29.56
C ALA A 210 43.50 -42.09 -28.61
N LEU A 211 44.82 -42.19 -28.38
CA LEU A 211 45.38 -43.14 -27.40
C LEU A 211 44.99 -42.79 -25.96
N GLN A 212 44.92 -41.49 -25.65
CA GLN A 212 44.49 -41.01 -24.35
C GLN A 212 42.98 -41.20 -24.16
N GLU A 213 42.16 -40.88 -25.17
CA GLU A 213 40.71 -41.16 -25.17
C GLU A 213 40.43 -42.68 -25.04
N TYR A 214 41.24 -43.53 -25.67
CA TYR A 214 41.13 -44.99 -25.54
C TYR A 214 41.41 -45.47 -24.11
N GLU A 215 42.47 -44.98 -23.48
CA GLU A 215 42.80 -45.33 -22.09
C GLU A 215 41.65 -44.95 -21.15
N ASP A 216 41.18 -43.72 -21.25
CA ASP A 216 40.12 -43.22 -20.38
C ASP A 216 38.80 -43.97 -20.61
N THR A 217 38.48 -44.32 -21.86
CA THR A 217 37.31 -45.15 -22.20
C THR A 217 37.45 -46.57 -21.67
N PHE A 218 38.61 -47.21 -21.86
CA PHE A 218 38.86 -48.57 -21.38
C PHE A 218 38.71 -48.67 -19.86
N VAL A 219 39.31 -47.72 -19.14
CA VAL A 219 39.29 -47.70 -17.68
C VAL A 219 37.88 -47.48 -17.16
N LYS A 220 37.11 -46.59 -17.81
CA LYS A 220 35.72 -46.34 -17.48
C LYS A 220 34.82 -47.54 -17.76
N ASP A 221 34.94 -48.17 -18.93
CA ASP A 221 34.18 -49.37 -19.29
C ASP A 221 34.48 -50.52 -18.33
N PHE A 222 35.74 -50.69 -17.93
CA PHE A 222 36.14 -51.68 -16.94
C PHE A 222 35.51 -51.39 -15.57
N PHE A 223 35.56 -50.13 -15.13
CA PHE A 223 34.93 -49.70 -13.88
C PHE A 223 33.43 -50.00 -13.88
N ASP A 224 32.74 -49.60 -14.95
CA ASP A 224 31.28 -49.78 -15.08
C ASP A 224 30.90 -51.27 -15.10
N ALA A 225 31.71 -52.12 -15.73
CA ALA A 225 31.47 -53.56 -15.84
C ALA A 225 31.74 -54.32 -14.53
N HIS A 226 32.80 -53.97 -13.79
CA HIS A 226 33.32 -54.83 -12.71
C HIS A 226 33.26 -54.20 -11.30
N VAL A 227 33.23 -52.87 -11.19
CA VAL A 227 33.38 -52.18 -9.89
C VAL A 227 32.13 -51.40 -9.49
N SER A 228 31.52 -50.69 -10.45
CA SER A 228 30.45 -49.70 -10.23
C SER A 228 29.30 -50.21 -9.36
N LYS A 229 28.78 -51.42 -9.63
CA LYS A 229 27.68 -52.00 -8.86
C LYS A 229 28.01 -52.19 -7.38
N GLN A 230 29.21 -52.65 -7.05
CA GLN A 230 29.59 -52.95 -5.67
C GLN A 230 29.89 -51.68 -4.90
N ILE A 231 30.58 -50.70 -5.51
CA ILE A 231 30.80 -49.40 -4.87
C ILE A 231 29.48 -48.66 -4.64
N MET A 232 28.50 -48.77 -5.54
CA MET A 232 27.17 -48.20 -5.35
C MET A 232 26.40 -48.86 -4.20
N THR A 233 26.57 -50.18 -4.02
CA THR A 233 25.96 -50.92 -2.89
C THR A 233 26.55 -50.46 -1.55
N TYR A 234 27.87 -50.28 -1.50
CA TYR A 234 28.54 -49.73 -0.32
C TYR A 234 28.06 -48.30 -0.02
N ARG A 235 28.08 -47.40 -1.01
CA ARG A 235 27.60 -46.01 -0.85
C ARG A 235 26.13 -45.95 -0.45
N SER A 236 25.29 -46.85 -0.96
CA SER A 236 23.88 -46.96 -0.55
C SER A 236 23.74 -47.24 0.94
N SER A 237 24.59 -48.11 1.49
CA SER A 237 24.57 -48.46 2.92
C SER A 237 24.94 -47.27 3.81
N ILE A 238 25.92 -46.47 3.38
CA ILE A 238 26.27 -45.20 4.03
C ILE A 238 25.11 -44.21 3.93
N GLY A 239 24.53 -44.10 2.73
CA GLY A 239 23.39 -43.25 2.42
C GLY A 239 22.15 -43.50 3.27
N GLU A 240 21.87 -44.75 3.62
CA GLU A 240 20.77 -45.07 4.53
C GLU A 240 20.94 -44.46 5.92
N GLN A 241 22.18 -44.40 6.44
CA GLN A 241 22.46 -43.78 7.73
C GLN A 241 22.41 -42.26 7.65
N THR A 242 22.98 -41.67 6.60
CA THR A 242 22.92 -40.21 6.39
C THR A 242 21.49 -39.73 6.11
N LEU A 243 20.65 -40.55 5.47
CA LEU A 243 19.22 -40.25 5.30
C LEU A 243 18.49 -40.20 6.65
N LYS A 244 18.72 -41.17 7.55
CA LYS A 244 18.14 -41.14 8.91
C LYS A 244 18.59 -39.91 9.69
N MET A 245 19.85 -39.50 9.51
CA MET A 245 20.40 -38.26 10.08
C MET A 245 19.60 -37.04 9.59
N MET A 246 19.45 -36.87 8.28
CA MET A 246 18.69 -35.76 7.68
C MET A 246 17.21 -35.75 8.10
N GLN A 247 16.58 -36.93 8.19
CA GLN A 247 15.20 -37.06 8.67
C GLN A 247 15.07 -36.58 10.11
N SER A 248 15.95 -37.04 11.01
CA SER A 248 15.95 -36.64 12.43
C SER A 248 16.24 -35.15 12.59
N MET A 249 17.17 -34.58 11.82
CA MET A 249 17.47 -33.14 11.83
C MET A 249 16.28 -32.30 11.34
N SER A 250 15.54 -32.79 10.34
CA SER A 250 14.36 -32.09 9.81
C SER A 250 13.23 -31.97 10.85
N GLU A 251 13.09 -32.94 11.76
CA GLU A 251 12.06 -32.95 12.80
C GLU A 251 12.27 -31.89 13.88
N ILE A 252 13.52 -31.45 14.09
CA ILE A 252 13.88 -30.46 15.11
C ILE A 252 14.17 -29.06 14.52
N ALA A 253 14.06 -28.89 13.20
CA ALA A 253 14.35 -27.63 12.54
C ALA A 253 13.38 -26.51 12.98
N THR A 254 13.93 -25.30 13.17
CA THR A 254 13.13 -24.13 13.58
C THR A 254 12.14 -23.72 12.48
N GLN A 255 10.91 -23.36 12.88
CA GLN A 255 9.93 -22.81 11.94
C GLN A 255 10.39 -21.44 11.40
N ILE A 256 10.15 -21.18 10.11
CA ILE A 256 10.44 -19.89 9.49
C ILE A 256 9.48 -18.84 10.06
N PRO A 257 9.97 -17.73 10.66
CA PRO A 257 9.11 -16.67 11.15
C PRO A 257 8.47 -15.87 9.99
N THR A 258 7.40 -15.14 10.28
CA THR A 258 6.79 -14.23 9.30
C THR A 258 7.78 -13.11 8.92
N PRO A 259 7.90 -12.76 7.62
CA PRO A 259 8.79 -11.70 7.17
C PRO A 259 8.36 -10.32 7.70
N THR A 260 9.31 -9.58 8.23
CA THR A 260 9.17 -8.20 8.70
C THR A 260 10.36 -7.36 8.23
N GLN A 261 10.28 -6.04 8.41
CA GLN A 261 11.38 -5.12 8.08
C GLN A 261 12.70 -5.44 8.79
N SER A 262 12.68 -6.16 9.92
CA SER A 262 13.86 -6.39 10.76
C SER A 262 14.46 -7.79 10.65
N ASN A 263 13.75 -8.75 10.07
CA ASN A 263 14.17 -10.15 10.04
C ASN A 263 14.23 -10.76 8.63
N ILE A 264 13.98 -9.96 7.59
CA ILE A 264 13.78 -10.44 6.22
C ILE A 264 14.96 -11.25 5.69
N ASP A 265 16.19 -10.83 5.98
CA ASP A 265 17.40 -11.55 5.54
C ASP A 265 17.50 -12.93 6.19
N GLU A 266 17.16 -13.02 7.49
CA GLU A 266 17.14 -14.28 8.22
C GLU A 266 16.02 -15.21 7.72
N VAL A 267 14.82 -14.67 7.49
CA VAL A 267 13.69 -15.42 6.92
C VAL A 267 14.05 -16.01 5.56
N ASN A 268 14.67 -15.21 4.70
CA ASN A 268 15.08 -15.62 3.36
C ASN A 268 16.18 -16.70 3.42
N ALA A 269 17.20 -16.52 4.27
CA ALA A 269 18.26 -17.50 4.47
C ALA A 269 17.72 -18.83 5.00
N ARG A 270 16.81 -18.80 5.99
CA ARG A 270 16.16 -20.03 6.52
C ARG A 270 15.30 -20.74 5.48
N THR A 271 14.64 -19.98 4.61
CA THR A 271 13.85 -20.52 3.49
C THR A 271 14.76 -21.31 2.53
N VAL A 272 15.91 -20.74 2.17
CA VAL A 272 16.90 -21.39 1.30
C VAL A 272 17.56 -22.60 1.99
N LEU A 273 17.95 -22.46 3.26
CA LEU A 273 18.51 -23.55 4.07
C LEU A 273 17.60 -24.79 4.09
N LEU A 274 16.31 -24.59 4.36
CA LEU A 274 15.35 -25.69 4.40
C LEU A 274 15.11 -26.29 3.02
N ALA A 275 15.18 -25.49 1.94
CA ALA A 275 15.07 -26.02 0.59
C ALA A 275 16.26 -26.91 0.21
N ILE A 276 17.49 -26.50 0.55
CA ILE A 276 18.70 -27.31 0.36
C ILE A 276 18.57 -28.63 1.15
N PHE A 277 18.26 -28.56 2.44
CA PHE A 277 18.16 -29.75 3.29
C PHE A 277 17.06 -30.73 2.87
N ASN A 278 15.86 -30.22 2.59
CA ASN A 278 14.76 -31.09 2.15
C ASN A 278 15.02 -31.65 0.77
N GLY A 279 15.60 -30.86 -0.14
CA GLY A 279 15.97 -31.32 -1.46
C GLY A 279 17.02 -32.45 -1.42
N LEU A 280 18.06 -32.31 -0.59
CA LEU A 280 19.08 -33.35 -0.40
C LEU A 280 18.46 -34.62 0.18
N LYS A 281 17.62 -34.48 1.21
CA LYS A 281 16.90 -35.61 1.81
C LYS A 281 16.05 -36.35 0.78
N ASP A 282 15.29 -35.63 -0.04
CA ASP A 282 14.43 -36.23 -1.06
C ASP A 282 15.25 -36.90 -2.19
N ALA A 283 16.39 -36.32 -2.57
CA ALA A 283 17.30 -36.89 -3.57
C ALA A 283 17.96 -38.18 -3.06
N VAL A 284 18.47 -38.19 -1.82
CA VAL A 284 19.05 -39.39 -1.19
C VAL A 284 17.98 -40.46 -0.94
N GLN A 285 16.74 -40.07 -0.65
CA GLN A 285 15.63 -41.04 -0.54
C GLN A 285 15.34 -41.75 -1.87
N LYS A 286 15.52 -41.07 -3.01
CA LYS A 286 15.34 -41.68 -4.35
C LYS A 286 16.49 -42.60 -4.74
N ASN A 287 17.73 -42.17 -4.48
CA ASN A 287 18.90 -43.03 -4.61
C ASN A 287 19.81 -42.88 -3.38
N PRO A 288 19.79 -43.86 -2.45
CA PRO A 288 20.60 -43.79 -1.25
C PRO A 288 22.10 -43.69 -1.53
N ALA A 289 22.62 -44.20 -2.65
CA ALA A 289 24.06 -44.11 -2.96
C ALA A 289 24.58 -42.66 -3.05
N LEU A 290 23.71 -41.70 -3.39
CA LEU A 290 24.04 -40.26 -3.35
C LEU A 290 24.43 -39.80 -1.93
N GLY A 291 23.80 -40.36 -0.89
CA GLY A 291 24.07 -40.02 0.50
C GLY A 291 25.42 -40.55 1.02
N GLY A 292 26.12 -41.35 0.23
CA GLY A 292 27.50 -41.80 0.45
C GLY A 292 28.55 -40.99 -0.31
N ASP A 293 28.15 -39.91 -1.01
CA ASP A 293 29.07 -39.04 -1.75
C ASP A 293 29.64 -37.92 -0.87
N SER A 294 30.89 -37.53 -1.12
CA SER A 294 31.62 -36.56 -0.28
C SER A 294 30.96 -35.18 -0.28
N GLU A 295 30.48 -34.71 -1.44
CA GLU A 295 29.84 -33.38 -1.54
C GLU A 295 28.56 -33.31 -0.71
N VAL A 296 27.75 -34.37 -0.73
CA VAL A 296 26.49 -34.45 0.03
C VAL A 296 26.77 -34.50 1.52
N ILE A 297 27.72 -35.34 1.94
CA ILE A 297 28.06 -35.51 3.36
C ILE A 297 28.67 -34.23 3.94
N GLN A 298 29.54 -33.56 3.20
CA GLN A 298 30.13 -32.30 3.65
C GLN A 298 29.10 -31.18 3.71
N THR A 299 28.22 -31.07 2.70
CA THR A 299 27.16 -30.04 2.65
C THR A 299 26.19 -30.19 3.81
N GLN A 300 25.67 -31.39 4.08
CA GLN A 300 24.74 -31.61 5.20
C GLN A 300 25.40 -31.28 6.56
N LEU A 301 26.67 -31.65 6.77
CA LEU A 301 27.36 -31.40 8.03
C LEU A 301 27.59 -29.89 8.24
N ALA A 302 28.04 -29.19 7.20
CA ALA A 302 28.28 -27.74 7.23
C ALA A 302 27.02 -26.94 7.57
N LEU A 303 25.86 -27.34 7.00
CA LEU A 303 24.62 -26.60 7.15
C LEU A 303 23.80 -27.00 8.39
N SER A 304 23.99 -28.21 8.93
CA SER A 304 23.13 -28.80 9.97
C SER A 304 22.96 -27.94 11.23
N LYS A 305 24.03 -27.25 11.67
CA LYS A 305 23.97 -26.37 12.85
C LYS A 305 22.97 -25.22 12.70
N TYR A 306 22.75 -24.74 11.46
CA TYR A 306 21.88 -23.60 11.17
C TYR A 306 20.39 -23.94 11.28
N LEU A 307 20.03 -25.23 11.24
CA LEU A 307 18.62 -25.68 11.35
C LEU A 307 17.99 -25.33 12.70
N THR A 308 18.79 -25.28 13.77
CA THR A 308 18.30 -25.03 15.14
C THR A 308 18.87 -23.76 15.77
N GLN A 309 19.77 -23.05 15.08
CA GLN A 309 20.37 -21.81 15.59
C GLN A 309 19.28 -20.74 15.75
N SER A 310 19.29 -19.97 16.85
CA SER A 310 18.25 -18.99 17.16
C SER A 310 18.26 -17.76 16.26
N THR A 311 19.44 -17.30 15.85
CA THR A 311 19.66 -16.11 15.03
C THR A 311 20.82 -16.36 14.07
N LEU A 312 20.75 -15.87 12.84
CA LEU A 312 21.81 -16.03 11.83
C LEU A 312 22.63 -14.73 11.69
N SER A 313 23.95 -14.84 11.70
CA SER A 313 24.84 -13.72 11.35
C SER A 313 24.97 -13.58 9.83
N SER A 314 25.48 -12.44 9.33
CA SER A 314 25.71 -12.25 7.89
C SER A 314 26.61 -13.34 7.30
N ASN A 315 27.66 -13.77 8.03
CA ASN A 315 28.54 -14.85 7.59
C ASN A 315 27.82 -16.22 7.54
N ASP A 316 26.85 -16.44 8.43
CA ASP A 316 26.02 -17.66 8.40
C ASP A 316 25.10 -17.65 7.17
N ILE A 317 24.52 -16.49 6.85
CA ILE A 317 23.67 -16.28 5.68
C ILE A 317 24.47 -16.54 4.39
N ASP A 318 25.68 -15.98 4.27
CA ASP A 318 26.55 -16.20 3.10
C ASP A 318 26.94 -17.68 2.94
N THR A 319 27.20 -18.37 4.05
CA THR A 319 27.49 -19.82 4.04
C THR A 319 26.28 -20.62 3.51
N ILE A 320 25.06 -20.23 3.87
CA ILE A 320 23.84 -20.88 3.38
C ILE A 320 23.64 -20.63 1.89
N TYR A 321 23.81 -19.39 1.42
CA TYR A 321 23.60 -19.05 0.01
C TYR A 321 24.66 -19.69 -0.90
N THR A 322 25.93 -19.70 -0.49
CA THR A 322 27.01 -20.35 -1.26
C THR A 322 26.80 -21.87 -1.39
N ALA A 323 26.14 -22.52 -0.43
CA ALA A 323 25.82 -23.95 -0.52
C ALA A 323 24.72 -24.29 -1.54
N SER A 324 24.00 -23.29 -2.09
CA SER A 324 22.89 -23.50 -3.03
C SER A 324 23.30 -24.15 -4.37
N VAL A 325 24.59 -24.10 -4.72
CA VAL A 325 25.15 -24.73 -5.93
C VAL A 325 25.66 -26.15 -5.69
N LEU A 326 25.64 -26.64 -4.45
CA LEU A 326 26.04 -28.02 -4.10
C LEU A 326 24.81 -28.93 -4.00
N PRO A 327 24.95 -30.25 -4.20
CA PRO A 327 26.08 -30.94 -4.82
C PRO A 327 26.19 -30.57 -6.30
N SER A 328 27.37 -30.65 -6.90
CA SER A 328 27.62 -30.31 -8.30
C SER A 328 26.73 -31.11 -9.27
N GLN A 329 26.53 -30.58 -10.48
CA GLN A 329 25.74 -31.28 -11.50
C GLN A 329 26.35 -32.65 -11.86
N ALA A 330 27.68 -32.74 -11.96
CA ALA A 330 28.37 -34.01 -12.20
C ALA A 330 28.07 -35.05 -11.11
N THR A 331 28.02 -34.63 -9.85
CA THR A 331 27.66 -35.48 -8.72
C THR A 331 26.19 -35.92 -8.82
N LEU A 332 25.25 -35.02 -9.12
CA LEU A 332 23.83 -35.39 -9.27
C LEU A 332 23.60 -36.36 -10.44
N ASP A 333 24.13 -36.06 -11.63
CA ASP A 333 23.94 -36.86 -12.86
C ASP A 333 24.52 -38.29 -12.73
N LYS A 334 25.47 -38.49 -11.81
CA LYS A 334 26.04 -39.81 -11.50
C LYS A 334 25.09 -40.72 -10.72
N TYR A 335 24.27 -40.18 -9.82
CA TYR A 335 23.42 -40.98 -8.93
C TYR A 335 21.94 -40.88 -9.23
N VAL A 336 21.45 -39.73 -9.69
CA VAL A 336 20.02 -39.52 -9.92
C VAL A 336 19.77 -39.21 -11.39
N SER A 337 18.54 -39.45 -11.84
CA SER A 337 18.16 -39.04 -13.20
C SER A 337 18.28 -37.52 -13.34
N SER A 338 18.56 -37.01 -14.54
CA SER A 338 18.64 -35.56 -14.78
C SER A 338 17.37 -34.84 -14.31
N ARG A 339 16.20 -35.49 -14.44
CA ARG A 339 14.93 -34.99 -13.90
C ARG A 339 14.91 -34.88 -12.38
N ASP A 340 15.45 -35.86 -11.67
CA ASP A 340 15.51 -35.83 -10.20
C ASP A 340 16.53 -34.81 -9.69
N GLY A 341 17.66 -34.65 -10.40
CA GLY A 341 18.61 -33.56 -10.17
C GLY A 341 17.98 -32.19 -10.42
N ALA A 342 17.20 -32.04 -11.49
CA ALA A 342 16.45 -30.83 -11.78
C ALA A 342 15.43 -30.50 -10.68
N LEU A 343 14.69 -31.49 -10.16
CA LEU A 343 13.73 -31.30 -9.05
C LEU A 343 14.41 -30.80 -7.76
N TYR A 344 15.62 -31.30 -7.46
CA TYR A 344 16.42 -30.78 -6.34
C TYR A 344 16.74 -29.29 -6.53
N ARG A 345 17.25 -28.93 -7.71
CA ARG A 345 17.61 -27.54 -8.04
C ARG A 345 16.39 -26.62 -8.07
N GLU A 346 15.26 -27.12 -8.58
CA GLU A 346 13.99 -26.39 -8.63
C GLU A 346 13.55 -25.94 -7.23
N GLY A 347 13.69 -26.80 -6.21
CA GLY A 347 13.36 -26.46 -4.83
C GLY A 347 14.19 -25.30 -4.28
N ILE A 348 15.49 -25.26 -4.59
CA ILE A 348 16.40 -24.20 -4.14
C ILE A 348 16.08 -22.88 -4.84
N THR A 349 15.91 -22.90 -6.15
CA THR A 349 15.61 -21.65 -6.86
C THR A 349 14.20 -21.13 -6.53
N SER A 350 13.24 -22.02 -6.26
CA SER A 350 11.93 -21.67 -5.70
C SER A 350 12.02 -20.94 -4.35
N ALA A 351 13.00 -21.32 -3.52
CA ALA A 351 13.26 -20.64 -2.26
C ALA A 351 13.79 -19.22 -2.47
N TYR A 352 14.69 -19.01 -3.45
CA TYR A 352 15.13 -17.66 -3.81
C TYR A 352 14.00 -16.81 -4.40
N GLN A 353 13.08 -17.41 -5.16
CA GLN A 353 11.91 -16.68 -5.64
C GLN A 353 10.98 -16.27 -4.49
N THR A 354 10.79 -17.16 -3.52
CA THR A 354 10.07 -16.84 -2.27
C THR A 354 10.77 -15.71 -1.52
N ALA A 355 12.10 -15.68 -1.49
CA ALA A 355 12.86 -14.60 -0.88
C ALA A 355 12.66 -13.24 -1.57
N VAL A 356 12.61 -13.21 -2.91
CA VAL A 356 12.25 -12.01 -3.70
C VAL A 356 10.82 -11.55 -3.39
N GLN A 357 9.86 -12.48 -3.30
CA GLN A 357 8.47 -12.17 -2.94
C GLN A 357 8.35 -11.61 -1.52
N ASN A 358 9.10 -12.17 -0.56
CA ASN A 358 9.14 -11.66 0.80
C ASN A 358 9.67 -10.22 0.83
N LEU A 359 10.75 -9.91 0.10
CA LEU A 359 11.29 -8.53 -0.01
C LEU A 359 10.24 -7.57 -0.59
N ASN A 360 9.57 -7.94 -1.68
CA ASN A 360 8.52 -7.10 -2.27
C ASN A 360 7.31 -6.90 -1.33
N THR A 361 6.93 -7.94 -0.58
CA THR A 361 5.85 -7.85 0.41
C THR A 361 6.22 -6.89 1.54
N VAL A 362 7.45 -6.97 2.05
CA VAL A 362 7.95 -6.05 3.09
C VAL A 362 8.05 -4.62 2.55
N ARG A 363 8.52 -4.43 1.31
CA ARG A 363 8.56 -3.12 0.65
C ARG A 363 7.17 -2.49 0.50
N LEU A 364 6.15 -3.27 0.12
CA LEU A 364 4.77 -2.82 0.07
C LEU A 364 4.27 -2.37 1.46
N SER A 365 4.63 -3.13 2.51
CA SER A 365 4.31 -2.74 3.88
C SER A 365 5.01 -1.44 4.30
N ILE A 366 6.25 -1.20 3.85
CA ILE A 366 7.00 0.03 4.13
C ILE A 366 6.34 1.22 3.42
N GLU A 367 5.93 1.07 2.16
CA GLU A 367 5.26 2.15 1.42
C GLU A 367 3.93 2.54 2.08
N ASN A 368 3.12 1.55 2.51
CA ASN A 368 1.89 1.81 3.26
C ASN A 368 2.14 2.56 4.58
N GLU A 369 3.21 2.22 5.31
CA GLU A 369 3.60 2.91 6.55
C GLU A 369 4.05 4.34 6.27
N LYS A 370 4.82 4.54 5.20
CA LYS A 370 5.29 5.86 4.74
C LYS A 370 4.11 6.76 4.36
N GLU A 371 3.19 6.28 3.52
CA GLU A 371 1.98 7.04 3.14
C GLU A 371 1.14 7.41 4.38
N THR A 372 1.07 6.53 5.38
CA THR A 372 0.35 6.82 6.64
C THR A 372 1.01 7.99 7.39
N LEU A 373 2.35 8.04 7.45
CA LEU A 373 3.09 9.14 8.07
C LEU A 373 3.01 10.43 7.26
N GLU A 374 3.01 10.36 5.92
CA GLU A 374 2.84 11.51 5.04
C GLU A 374 1.46 12.16 5.23
N ASN A 375 0.40 11.34 5.28
CA ASN A 375 -0.95 11.79 5.58
C ASN A 375 -1.06 12.42 6.99
N GLN A 376 -0.38 11.83 7.98
CA GLN A 376 -0.32 12.39 9.34
C GLN A 376 0.40 13.75 9.35
N LEU A 377 1.52 13.87 8.63
CA LEU A 377 2.28 15.11 8.50
C LEU A 377 1.44 16.22 7.88
N GLU A 378 0.74 15.93 6.77
CA GLU A 378 -0.12 16.89 6.09
C GLU A 378 -1.24 17.40 7.03
N LEU A 379 -1.93 16.49 7.71
CA LEU A 379 -2.99 16.85 8.65
C LEU A 379 -2.47 17.73 9.79
N PHE A 380 -1.30 17.39 10.34
CA PHE A 380 -0.68 18.15 11.43
C PHE A 380 -0.22 19.54 10.97
N GLN A 381 0.42 19.65 9.81
CA GLN A 381 0.82 20.93 9.21
C GLN A 381 -0.38 21.82 8.89
N ARG A 382 -1.52 21.22 8.55
CA ARG A 382 -2.77 21.95 8.37
C ARG A 382 -3.34 22.47 9.68
N ALA A 383 -3.26 21.70 10.76
CA ALA A 383 -3.59 22.18 12.11
C ALA A 383 -2.72 23.39 12.48
N GLN A 384 -1.41 23.32 12.20
CA GLN A 384 -0.46 24.40 12.45
C GLN A 384 -0.81 25.67 11.65
N SER A 385 -1.09 25.52 10.35
CA SER A 385 -1.50 26.62 9.48
C SER A 385 -2.80 27.27 9.94
N CYS A 386 -3.80 26.45 10.30
CA CYS A 386 -5.08 26.93 10.81
C CYS A 386 -4.91 27.72 12.13
N PHE A 387 -4.10 27.20 13.06
CA PHE A 387 -3.79 27.89 14.31
C PHE A 387 -3.08 29.22 14.06
N SER A 388 -2.10 29.26 13.15
CA SER A 388 -1.37 30.49 12.80
C SER A 388 -2.28 31.56 12.22
N SER A 389 -3.13 31.22 11.25
CA SER A 389 -4.14 32.14 10.69
C SER A 389 -5.11 32.63 11.77
N TRP A 390 -5.62 31.72 12.60
CA TRP A 390 -6.57 32.07 13.66
C TRP A 390 -5.97 33.03 14.70
N VAL A 391 -4.73 32.81 15.13
CA VAL A 391 -4.07 33.68 16.11
C VAL A 391 -3.82 35.08 15.55
N LYS A 392 -3.49 35.23 14.26
CA LYS A 392 -3.27 36.54 13.63
C LYS A 392 -4.51 37.44 13.65
N LEU A 393 -5.71 36.87 13.77
CA LEU A 393 -6.96 37.65 13.87
C LEU A 393 -7.01 38.55 15.11
N THR A 394 -6.20 38.28 16.14
CA THR A 394 -6.14 39.15 17.33
C THR A 394 -5.71 40.57 17.00
N ASP A 395 -4.88 40.74 15.97
CA ASP A 395 -4.42 42.05 15.51
C ASP A 395 -5.57 42.84 14.91
N THR A 396 -6.37 42.20 14.05
CA THR A 396 -7.57 42.79 13.46
C THR A 396 -8.61 43.12 14.53
N ILE A 397 -8.85 42.21 15.49
CA ILE A 397 -9.79 42.43 16.60
C ILE A 397 -9.41 43.66 17.42
N TYR A 398 -8.13 43.83 17.75
CA TYR A 398 -7.67 44.98 18.55
C TYR A 398 -7.68 46.30 17.77
N ASN A 399 -7.28 46.29 16.49
CA ASN A 399 -7.11 47.51 15.70
C ASN A 399 -8.45 48.14 15.28
N GLN A 400 -9.54 47.36 15.21
CA GLN A 400 -10.87 47.84 14.84
C GLN A 400 -11.63 48.38 16.06
N LYS A 401 -11.35 49.63 16.45
CA LYS A 401 -11.93 50.31 17.63
C LYS A 401 -13.34 50.90 17.43
N GLN A 402 -13.90 50.78 16.22
CA GLN A 402 -15.22 51.25 15.86
C GLN A 402 -15.92 50.19 15.00
N TYR A 403 -17.25 50.28 14.87
CA TYR A 403 -18.00 49.49 13.89
C TYR A 403 -17.34 49.64 12.50
N THR A 404 -16.90 48.51 11.95
CA THR A 404 -16.44 48.33 10.56
C THR A 404 -16.84 46.93 10.09
N SER A 405 -16.92 46.70 8.78
CA SER A 405 -17.08 45.34 8.25
C SER A 405 -15.96 44.39 8.74
N ALA A 406 -14.75 44.92 8.94
CA ALA A 406 -13.58 44.15 9.37
C ALA A 406 -13.70 43.52 10.78
N ILE A 407 -14.35 44.18 11.76
CA ILE A 407 -14.54 43.55 13.09
C ILE A 407 -15.57 42.41 13.03
N VAL A 408 -16.59 42.54 12.18
CA VAL A 408 -17.56 41.46 11.93
C VAL A 408 -16.87 40.27 11.27
N THR A 409 -16.04 40.52 10.25
CA THR A 409 -15.22 39.50 9.59
C THR A 409 -14.33 38.77 10.58
N ALA A 410 -13.51 39.49 11.36
CA ALA A 410 -12.58 38.89 12.31
C ALA A 410 -13.32 38.06 13.38
N ALA A 411 -14.51 38.49 13.81
CA ALA A 411 -15.32 37.75 14.77
C ALA A 411 -15.89 36.44 14.19
N MET A 412 -16.29 36.44 12.91
CA MET A 412 -16.74 35.23 12.20
C MET A 412 -15.58 34.28 11.92
N GLU A 413 -14.44 34.81 11.45
CA GLU A 413 -13.24 34.02 11.20
C GLU A 413 -12.67 33.41 12.49
N SER A 414 -12.78 34.12 13.62
CA SER A 414 -12.34 33.59 14.92
C SER A 414 -13.16 32.36 15.35
N TYR A 415 -14.47 32.36 15.08
CA TYR A 415 -15.32 31.19 15.31
C TYR A 415 -15.01 30.06 14.31
N ALA A 416 -14.91 30.38 13.02
CA ALA A 416 -14.64 29.42 11.96
C ALA A 416 -13.26 28.73 12.11
N GLY A 417 -12.23 29.48 12.49
CA GLY A 417 -10.89 28.96 12.78
C GLY A 417 -10.89 28.01 13.98
N LEU A 418 -11.59 28.36 15.06
CA LEU A 418 -11.72 27.47 16.23
C LEU A 418 -12.52 26.20 15.90
N MET A 419 -13.60 26.30 15.13
CA MET A 419 -14.36 25.14 14.66
C MET A 419 -13.49 24.21 13.81
N SER A 420 -12.76 24.77 12.85
CA SER A 420 -11.84 24.00 12.00
C SER A 420 -10.77 23.29 12.83
N LEU A 421 -10.16 23.97 13.80
CA LEU A 421 -9.20 23.37 14.73
C LEU A 421 -9.82 22.28 15.60
N SER A 422 -11.04 22.48 16.12
CA SER A 422 -11.76 21.47 16.90
C SER A 422 -11.98 20.19 16.10
N GLN A 423 -12.31 20.33 14.82
CA GLN A 423 -12.60 19.18 13.99
C GLN A 423 -11.32 18.47 13.56
N ILE A 424 -10.29 19.20 13.11
CA ILE A 424 -8.95 18.64 12.83
C ILE A 424 -8.40 17.92 14.08
N TYR A 425 -8.56 18.50 15.26
CA TYR A 425 -8.12 17.90 16.53
C TYR A 425 -8.74 16.53 16.78
N GLY A 426 -9.97 16.26 16.31
CA GLY A 426 -10.60 14.94 16.44
C GLY A 426 -9.71 13.80 15.93
N TYR A 427 -8.93 14.08 14.89
CA TYR A 427 -8.18 13.11 14.10
C TYR A 427 -6.67 13.14 14.33
N LEU A 428 -6.17 14.10 15.11
CA LEU A 428 -4.77 14.11 15.54
C LEU A 428 -4.44 12.92 16.44
N GLN A 429 -3.20 12.47 16.37
CA GLN A 429 -2.68 11.42 17.25
C GLN A 429 -2.61 11.92 18.71
N PRO A 430 -2.63 11.03 19.72
CA PRO A 430 -2.64 11.44 21.13
C PRO A 430 -1.47 12.35 21.53
N ASN A 431 -0.27 12.12 21.00
CA ASN A 431 0.90 12.98 21.22
C ASN A 431 0.72 14.38 20.60
N GLU A 432 0.13 14.46 19.40
CA GLU A 432 -0.15 15.72 18.71
C GLU A 432 -1.25 16.52 19.41
N LYS A 433 -2.28 15.84 19.92
CA LYS A 433 -3.34 16.44 20.76
C LYS A 433 -2.73 17.13 21.98
N ASN A 434 -1.84 16.45 22.69
CA ASN A 434 -1.13 16.99 23.85
C ASN A 434 -0.24 18.20 23.50
N LEU A 435 0.22 18.29 22.26
CA LEU A 435 1.03 19.40 21.78
C LEU A 435 0.19 20.62 21.38
N VAL A 436 -0.98 20.43 20.76
CA VAL A 436 -1.84 21.53 20.26
C VAL A 436 -2.72 22.12 21.37
N GLU A 437 -3.33 21.27 22.20
CA GLU A 437 -4.37 21.67 23.16
C GLU A 437 -3.96 22.77 24.15
N PRO A 438 -2.75 22.74 24.76
CA PRO A 438 -2.34 23.77 25.70
C PRO A 438 -2.28 25.17 25.08
N TYR A 439 -1.88 25.27 23.81
CA TYR A 439 -1.74 26.57 23.13
C TYR A 439 -3.08 27.13 22.70
N VAL A 440 -4.00 26.29 22.20
CA VAL A 440 -5.38 26.70 21.91
C VAL A 440 -6.06 27.23 23.17
N ASN A 441 -5.93 26.51 24.29
CA ASN A 441 -6.51 26.94 25.56
C ASN A 441 -5.92 28.26 26.09
N LYS A 442 -4.61 28.51 25.89
CA LYS A 442 -3.98 29.80 26.21
C LYS A 442 -4.59 30.95 25.41
N ILE A 443 -4.79 30.78 24.10
CA ILE A 443 -5.42 31.82 23.25
C ILE A 443 -6.87 32.07 23.71
N LEU A 444 -7.65 31.02 23.97
CA LEU A 444 -9.03 31.15 24.43
C LEU A 444 -9.18 31.88 25.78
N ALA A 445 -8.14 31.84 26.60
CA ALA A 445 -8.06 32.51 27.89
C ALA A 445 -7.56 33.97 27.81
N LEU A 446 -6.99 34.40 26.68
CA LEU A 446 -6.53 35.79 26.50
C LEU A 446 -7.69 36.77 26.63
N LYS A 447 -7.44 37.89 27.30
CA LYS A 447 -8.45 38.94 27.52
C LYS A 447 -8.53 39.85 26.30
N VAL A 448 -9.71 39.89 25.68
CA VAL A 448 -10.02 40.83 24.60
C VAL A 448 -10.31 42.23 25.16
N LYS A 449 -10.93 42.27 26.35
CA LYS A 449 -11.24 43.50 27.09
C LYS A 449 -10.63 43.47 28.49
N ASN A 450 -10.12 44.61 28.95
CA ASN A 450 -9.56 44.81 30.30
C ASN A 450 -10.55 44.49 31.42
N THR A 451 -11.86 44.56 31.17
CA THR A 451 -12.92 44.16 32.12
C THR A 451 -13.17 42.64 32.11
N ASP A 452 -12.12 41.83 31.97
CA ASP A 452 -12.14 40.35 32.04
C ASP A 452 -13.02 39.62 31.00
N VAL A 453 -13.11 40.11 29.75
CA VAL A 453 -13.77 39.34 28.67
C VAL A 453 -12.74 38.48 27.94
N PRO A 454 -12.74 37.13 28.10
CA PRO A 454 -11.81 36.26 27.41
C PRO A 454 -12.19 36.04 25.94
N MET A 455 -11.23 35.61 25.12
CA MET A 455 -11.43 35.30 23.69
C MET A 455 -12.53 34.26 23.47
N SER A 456 -12.63 33.25 24.35
CA SER A 456 -13.74 32.28 24.34
C SER A 456 -15.12 32.93 24.45
N THR A 457 -15.26 33.98 25.27
CA THR A 457 -16.52 34.73 25.38
C THR A 457 -16.74 35.62 24.17
N PHE A 458 -15.69 36.20 23.58
CA PHE A 458 -15.78 36.95 22.33
C PHE A 458 -16.32 36.07 21.18
N ILE A 459 -15.74 34.89 20.99
CA ILE A 459 -16.18 33.90 19.99
C ILE A 459 -17.63 33.45 20.25
N ALA A 460 -18.01 33.25 21.52
CA ALA A 460 -19.36 32.86 21.90
C ALA A 460 -20.43 33.88 21.50
N ARG A 461 -20.10 35.18 21.41
CA ARG A 461 -21.05 36.24 20.99
C ARG A 461 -21.43 36.07 19.52
N THR A 462 -20.46 35.78 18.66
CA THR A 462 -20.69 35.48 17.23
C THR A 462 -21.50 34.22 17.04
N LEU A 463 -21.10 33.13 17.72
CA LEU A 463 -21.81 31.85 17.64
C LEU A 463 -23.26 31.98 18.12
N ALA A 464 -23.49 32.64 19.27
CA ALA A 464 -24.82 32.86 19.78
C ALA A 464 -25.70 33.64 18.79
N PHE A 465 -25.15 34.69 18.17
CA PHE A 465 -25.88 35.46 17.17
C PHE A 465 -26.22 34.63 15.91
N GLN A 466 -25.28 33.85 15.39
CA GLN A 466 -25.52 32.97 14.24
C GLN A 466 -26.60 31.92 14.52
N GLU A 467 -26.59 31.30 15.70
CA GLU A 467 -27.63 30.32 16.10
C GLU A 467 -28.99 30.97 16.32
N ILE A 468 -29.04 32.19 16.89
CA ILE A 468 -30.29 32.96 17.00
C ILE A 468 -30.82 33.32 15.61
N ALA A 469 -29.96 33.76 14.70
CA ALA A 469 -30.33 34.12 13.34
C ALA A 469 -30.91 32.92 12.59
N ASP A 470 -30.24 31.77 12.65
CA ASP A 470 -30.73 30.51 12.08
C ASP A 470 -32.13 30.17 12.59
N TYR A 471 -32.31 30.19 13.92
CA TYR A 471 -33.55 29.78 14.55
C TYR A 471 -34.71 30.75 14.29
N THR A 472 -34.48 32.06 14.41
CA THR A 472 -35.54 33.08 14.33
C THR A 472 -35.89 33.51 12.91
N LEU A 473 -34.98 33.37 11.94
CA LEU A 473 -35.27 33.71 10.54
C LEU A 473 -35.93 32.57 9.78
N GLN A 474 -35.80 31.33 10.25
CA GLN A 474 -36.47 30.17 9.65
C GLN A 474 -37.81 29.85 10.31
N ASN A 475 -38.04 30.34 11.53
CA ASN A 475 -39.24 30.04 12.31
C ASN A 475 -39.93 31.33 12.74
N PHE A 476 -41.26 31.37 12.66
CA PHE A 476 -42.04 32.47 13.21
C PHE A 476 -42.13 32.33 14.74
N ILE A 477 -41.19 32.95 15.47
CA ILE A 477 -41.13 32.84 16.94
C ILE A 477 -41.71 34.09 17.60
N ASN A 478 -42.80 33.92 18.35
CA ASN A 478 -43.46 34.99 19.11
C ASN A 478 -43.22 34.92 20.63
N ASN A 479 -42.47 33.91 21.11
CA ASN A 479 -42.16 33.71 22.52
C ASN A 479 -40.64 33.68 22.77
N LYS A 480 -40.15 34.68 23.51
CA LYS A 480 -38.73 34.80 23.89
C LYS A 480 -38.19 33.60 24.67
N ASP A 481 -38.99 32.97 25.53
CA ASP A 481 -38.54 31.82 26.32
C ASP A 481 -38.19 30.61 25.44
N THR A 482 -38.80 30.52 24.25
CA THR A 482 -38.48 29.46 23.28
C THR A 482 -37.06 29.65 22.73
N ILE A 483 -36.69 30.89 22.40
CA ILE A 483 -35.34 31.25 21.92
C ILE A 483 -34.30 31.00 23.02
N LYS A 484 -34.62 31.40 24.26
CA LYS A 484 -33.77 31.14 25.44
C LYS A 484 -33.48 29.66 25.62
N ASN A 485 -34.51 28.81 25.59
CA ASN A 485 -34.36 27.37 25.77
C ASN A 485 -33.54 26.75 24.63
N TYR A 486 -33.81 27.14 23.38
CA TYR A 486 -33.05 26.68 22.21
C TYR A 486 -31.55 27.02 22.36
N LEU A 487 -31.24 28.28 22.63
CA LEU A 487 -29.85 28.74 22.70
C LEU A 487 -29.09 28.13 23.89
N ASN A 488 -29.77 27.94 25.03
CA ASN A 488 -29.19 27.25 26.18
C ASN A 488 -28.86 25.79 25.86
N GLN A 489 -29.79 25.06 25.23
CA GLN A 489 -29.55 23.67 24.81
C GLN A 489 -28.41 23.56 23.79
N LYS A 490 -28.36 24.49 22.84
CA LYS A 490 -27.25 24.59 21.87
C LYS A 490 -25.92 24.85 22.55
N GLY A 491 -25.86 25.78 23.50
CA GLY A 491 -24.65 26.04 24.28
C GLY A 491 -24.15 24.80 25.05
N GLN A 492 -25.05 24.04 25.66
CA GLN A 492 -24.73 22.77 26.34
C GLN A 492 -24.21 21.71 25.36
N MET A 493 -24.89 21.53 24.23
CA MET A 493 -24.49 20.59 23.18
C MET A 493 -23.10 20.93 22.64
N ILE A 494 -22.85 22.21 22.34
CA ILE A 494 -21.57 22.65 21.78
C ILE A 494 -20.44 22.48 22.80
N SER A 495 -20.70 22.71 24.09
CA SER A 495 -19.72 22.53 25.15
C SER A 495 -19.26 21.09 25.35
N THR A 496 -20.03 20.11 24.86
CA THR A 496 -19.78 18.68 25.04
C THR A 496 -19.34 17.98 23.76
N ASN A 497 -19.87 18.39 22.60
CA ASN A 497 -19.65 17.70 21.33
C ASN A 497 -18.43 18.21 20.55
N TYR A 498 -17.89 19.39 20.85
CA TYR A 498 -16.74 19.97 20.15
C TYR A 498 -15.57 20.23 21.09
N SER A 499 -14.37 19.81 20.66
CA SER A 499 -13.11 20.10 21.34
C SER A 499 -12.85 21.60 21.40
N PHE A 500 -12.27 22.11 22.50
CA PHE A 500 -12.03 23.55 22.75
C PHE A 500 -13.27 24.43 22.95
N PHE A 501 -14.50 23.92 22.74
CA PHE A 501 -15.73 24.69 22.89
C PHE A 501 -16.33 24.66 24.31
N SER A 502 -15.67 24.04 25.30
CA SER A 502 -16.21 23.93 26.66
C SER A 502 -16.51 25.29 27.30
N SER A 503 -15.58 26.24 27.21
CA SER A 503 -15.74 27.62 27.69
C SER A 503 -16.67 28.45 26.79
N VAL A 504 -16.59 28.25 25.48
CA VAL A 504 -17.43 28.92 24.47
C VAL A 504 -18.91 28.56 24.67
N GLY A 505 -19.25 27.26 24.73
CA GLY A 505 -20.61 26.78 24.91
C GLY A 505 -21.22 27.16 26.26
N ARG A 506 -20.41 27.22 27.33
CA ARG A 506 -20.83 27.81 28.62
C ARG A 506 -21.16 29.30 28.47
N ALA A 507 -20.35 30.06 27.75
CA ALA A 507 -20.63 31.47 27.49
C ALA A 507 -21.89 31.67 26.63
N VAL A 508 -22.14 30.83 25.61
CA VAL A 508 -23.41 30.81 24.84
C VAL A 508 -24.61 30.55 25.77
N SER A 509 -24.49 29.55 26.64
CA SER A 509 -25.54 29.24 27.62
C SER A 509 -25.82 30.42 28.55
N ASN A 510 -24.76 31.11 29.02
CA ASN A 510 -24.91 32.31 29.83
C ASN A 510 -25.61 33.45 29.08
N ILE A 511 -25.24 33.70 27.81
CA ILE A 511 -25.88 34.73 26.96
C ILE A 511 -27.39 34.49 26.87
N SER A 512 -27.82 33.24 26.72
CA SER A 512 -29.25 32.89 26.65
C SER A 512 -30.05 33.34 27.88
N VAL A 513 -29.41 33.42 29.05
CA VAL A 513 -30.06 33.75 30.32
C VAL A 513 -29.90 35.22 30.68
N SER A 514 -28.69 35.78 30.51
CA SER A 514 -28.33 37.08 31.09
C SER A 514 -28.30 38.24 30.10
N SER A 515 -28.20 37.99 28.79
CA SER A 515 -28.01 39.05 27.80
C SER A 515 -28.74 38.83 26.47
N LEU A 516 -29.70 37.89 26.41
CA LEU A 516 -30.46 37.58 25.19
C LEU A 516 -31.11 38.83 24.55
N ASP A 517 -31.57 39.79 25.35
CA ASP A 517 -32.17 41.05 24.85
C ASP A 517 -31.22 41.89 24.00
N SER A 518 -29.90 41.70 24.13
CA SER A 518 -28.90 42.37 23.29
C SER A 518 -28.69 41.69 21.93
N TYR A 519 -29.43 40.61 21.62
CA TYR A 519 -29.29 39.84 20.39
C TYR A 519 -30.60 39.69 19.59
N ILE A 520 -31.74 40.08 20.16
CA ILE A 520 -33.05 39.96 19.51
C ILE A 520 -33.82 41.26 19.58
N LYS A 521 -34.65 41.51 18.57
CA LYS A 521 -35.64 42.58 18.59
C LYS A 521 -37.00 42.07 18.13
N GLN A 522 -38.06 42.68 18.65
CA GLN A 522 -39.44 42.33 18.31
C GLN A 522 -39.93 43.20 17.15
N ILE A 523 -40.47 42.58 16.11
CA ILE A 523 -41.09 43.23 14.96
C ILE A 523 -42.58 42.90 14.93
N GLN A 524 -43.41 43.85 14.49
CA GLN A 524 -44.82 43.62 14.22
C GLN A 524 -45.01 43.25 12.76
N SER A 525 -45.72 42.14 12.48
CA SER A 525 -46.15 41.84 11.12
C SER A 525 -47.18 42.88 10.67
N GLY A 526 -47.09 43.34 9.41
CA GLY A 526 -48.18 44.07 8.77
C GLY A 526 -49.50 43.29 8.88
N GLN A 527 -50.63 44.00 8.92
CA GLN A 527 -51.96 43.41 9.14
C GLN A 527 -52.19 42.18 8.25
N GLY A 528 -52.24 40.99 8.85
CA GLY A 528 -52.69 39.78 8.17
C GLY A 528 -54.17 39.88 7.80
N GLN A 529 -54.66 38.98 6.94
CA GLN A 529 -56.04 38.92 6.43
C GLN A 529 -57.16 38.83 7.51
N GLN A 530 -56.82 38.84 8.80
CA GLN A 530 -57.76 38.83 9.95
C GLN A 530 -57.55 39.98 10.95
N GLY A 531 -56.81 41.05 10.61
CA GLY A 531 -56.80 42.29 11.39
C GLY A 531 -56.11 42.24 12.77
N GLN A 532 -55.43 41.15 13.13
CA GLN A 532 -54.56 41.10 14.31
C GLN A 532 -53.09 41.24 13.90
N ALA A 533 -52.39 42.21 14.48
CA ALA A 533 -50.95 42.36 14.35
C ALA A 533 -50.26 41.28 15.19
N SER A 534 -49.52 40.37 14.56
CA SER A 534 -48.73 39.36 15.25
C SER A 534 -47.31 39.87 15.41
N SER A 535 -46.78 39.84 16.63
CA SER A 535 -45.38 40.19 16.89
C SER A 535 -44.50 38.95 16.85
N TYR A 536 -43.31 39.07 16.26
CA TYR A 536 -42.30 38.01 16.23
C TYR A 536 -40.91 38.58 16.48
N TYR A 537 -39.98 37.72 16.86
CA TYR A 537 -38.59 38.10 17.13
C TYR A 537 -37.70 37.84 15.92
N ILE A 538 -36.78 38.77 15.67
CA ILE A 538 -35.70 38.64 14.69
C ILE A 538 -34.36 38.94 15.37
N PRO A 539 -33.21 38.56 14.78
CA PRO A 539 -31.91 38.91 15.37
C PRO A 539 -31.67 40.42 15.27
N ASP A 540 -31.10 41.02 16.31
CA ASP A 540 -30.72 42.44 16.33
C ASP A 540 -29.23 42.59 15.95
N PHE A 541 -28.99 42.89 14.67
CA PHE A 541 -27.64 42.98 14.13
C PHE A 541 -26.85 44.16 14.72
N GLU A 542 -27.49 45.30 14.93
CA GLU A 542 -26.83 46.49 15.45
C GLU A 542 -26.36 46.27 16.90
N GLN A 543 -27.22 45.70 17.74
CA GLN A 543 -26.85 45.36 19.11
C GLN A 543 -25.78 44.28 19.17
N TYR A 544 -25.84 43.27 18.28
CA TYR A 544 -24.77 42.28 18.14
C TYR A 544 -23.42 42.93 17.85
N VAL A 545 -23.33 43.88 16.91
CA VAL A 545 -22.03 44.49 16.60
C VAL A 545 -21.48 45.29 17.79
N ASN A 546 -22.35 45.89 18.61
CA ASN A 546 -21.94 46.50 19.87
C ASN A 546 -21.40 45.47 20.88
N GLN A 547 -21.84 44.21 20.80
CA GLN A 547 -21.28 43.12 21.61
C GLN A 547 -19.88 42.69 21.14
N ILE A 548 -19.49 42.86 19.87
CA ILE A 548 -18.15 42.46 19.41
C ILE A 548 -17.16 43.63 19.35
N ASN A 549 -17.62 44.87 19.20
CA ASN A 549 -16.78 46.06 19.20
C ASN A 549 -16.37 46.47 20.63
N ILE A 550 -15.59 45.62 21.30
CA ILE A 550 -15.28 45.73 22.74
C ILE A 550 -13.80 45.65 23.07
N ALA A 551 -12.92 45.44 22.08
CA ALA A 551 -11.50 45.22 22.31
C ALA A 551 -10.79 46.50 22.78
N ASP A 552 -10.18 46.45 23.97
CA ASP A 552 -9.42 47.56 24.56
C ASP A 552 -8.10 47.13 25.23
N ASN A 553 -7.78 45.83 25.21
CA ASN A 553 -6.52 45.31 25.75
C ASN A 553 -5.39 45.42 24.71
N ALA A 554 -4.48 46.39 24.92
CA ALA A 554 -3.34 46.62 24.04
C ALA A 554 -2.30 45.48 24.01
N ASN A 555 -2.31 44.61 25.02
CA ASN A 555 -1.37 43.49 25.09
C ASN A 555 -1.86 42.24 24.33
N LEU A 556 -3.13 42.21 23.89
CA LEU A 556 -3.71 41.05 23.21
C LEU A 556 -2.89 40.61 21.98
N PRO A 557 -2.57 41.49 21.00
CA PRO A 557 -1.69 41.17 19.87
C PRO A 557 -0.33 40.58 20.24
N SER A 558 0.36 41.17 21.22
CA SER A 558 1.73 40.77 21.59
C SER A 558 1.76 39.47 22.37
N GLU A 559 0.80 39.24 23.27
CA GLU A 559 0.62 37.98 24.00
C GLU A 559 0.26 36.84 23.03
N ALA A 560 -0.66 37.09 22.10
CA ALA A 560 -1.05 36.15 21.05
C ALA A 560 0.13 35.76 20.15
N THR A 561 0.90 36.75 19.70
CA THR A 561 2.13 36.52 18.90
C THR A 561 3.16 35.70 19.66
N THR A 562 3.33 35.96 20.95
CA THR A 562 4.27 35.19 21.80
C THR A 562 3.84 33.73 21.91
N ILE A 563 2.53 33.47 22.09
CA ILE A 563 1.98 32.11 22.11
C ILE A 563 2.18 31.42 20.76
N LEU A 564 1.96 32.11 19.64
CA LEU A 564 2.19 31.58 18.29
C LEU A 564 3.66 31.21 18.04
N GLN A 565 4.60 32.03 18.50
CA GLN A 565 6.03 31.73 18.41
C GLN A 565 6.40 30.47 19.21
N GLN A 566 5.91 30.36 20.46
CA GLN A 566 6.16 29.18 21.30
C GLN A 566 5.52 27.91 20.72
N PHE A 567 4.31 28.03 20.15
CA PHE A 567 3.65 26.93 19.45
C PHE A 567 4.47 26.50 18.23
N SER A 568 4.87 27.46 17.39
CA SER A 568 5.64 27.19 16.16
C SER A 568 6.95 26.46 16.48
N GLN A 569 7.66 26.87 17.54
CA GLN A 569 8.87 26.19 18.00
C GLN A 569 8.61 24.74 18.44
N ALA A 570 7.54 24.49 19.18
CA ALA A 570 7.17 23.15 19.64
C ALA A 570 6.73 22.24 18.48
N THR A 571 6.00 22.78 17.51
CA THR A 571 5.49 22.03 16.35
C THR A 571 6.58 21.70 15.34
N SER A 572 7.58 22.58 15.14
CA SER A 572 8.65 22.33 14.16
C SER A 572 9.46 21.08 14.50
N ALA A 573 9.73 20.83 15.79
CA ALA A 573 10.44 19.63 16.22
C ALA A 573 9.66 18.33 15.89
N HIS A 574 8.34 18.34 16.04
CA HIS A 574 7.48 17.19 15.69
C HIS A 574 7.41 16.97 14.17
N VAL A 575 7.31 18.06 13.39
CA VAL A 575 7.37 18.01 11.91
C VAL A 575 8.69 17.41 11.44
N GLU A 576 9.82 17.87 11.99
CA GLU A 576 11.14 17.31 11.68
C GLU A 576 11.24 15.82 12.04
N GLN A 577 10.66 15.41 13.18
CA GLN A 577 10.61 14.00 13.58
C GLN A 577 9.84 13.14 12.57
N LEU A 578 8.66 13.57 12.11
CA LEU A 578 7.88 12.85 11.10
C LEU A 578 8.63 12.78 9.77
N GLN A 579 9.25 13.88 9.32
CA GLN A 579 10.06 13.91 8.10
C GLN A 579 11.26 12.95 8.17
N GLN A 580 11.92 12.86 9.33
CA GLN A 580 13.02 11.91 9.53
C GLN A 580 12.54 10.45 9.49
N GLN A 581 11.36 10.15 10.03
CA GLN A 581 10.78 8.80 9.97
C GLN A 581 10.43 8.41 8.52
N ILE A 582 9.83 9.33 7.76
CA ILE A 582 9.53 9.14 6.33
C ILE A 582 10.82 8.86 5.54
N ALA A 583 11.86 9.69 5.74
CA ALA A 583 13.15 9.49 5.07
C ALA A 583 13.84 8.17 5.46
N ALA A 584 13.69 7.72 6.71
CA ALA A 584 14.22 6.43 7.16
C ALA A 584 13.49 5.25 6.51
N LEU A 585 12.17 5.35 6.31
CA LEU A 585 11.38 4.35 5.59
C LEU A 585 11.74 4.31 4.09
N GLU A 586 11.89 5.48 3.46
CA GLU A 586 12.32 5.58 2.05
C GLU A 586 13.70 4.91 1.86
N LYS A 587 14.66 5.20 2.74
CA LYS A 587 15.95 4.53 2.71
C LYS A 587 15.83 3.01 2.86
N LYS A 588 15.03 2.53 3.82
CA LYS A 588 14.79 1.07 3.97
C LYS A 588 14.13 0.45 2.73
N TYR A 589 13.20 1.16 2.09
CA TYR A 589 12.56 0.70 0.86
C TYR A 589 13.58 0.51 -0.27
N GLU A 590 14.55 1.41 -0.39
CA GLU A 590 15.66 1.33 -1.36
C GLU A 590 16.69 0.25 -0.99
N ASP A 591 17.00 0.08 0.30
CA ASP A 591 17.94 -0.92 0.80
C ASP A 591 17.40 -2.35 0.59
N LEU A 592 16.08 -2.53 0.64
CA LEU A 592 15.40 -3.83 0.44
C LEU A 592 15.05 -4.13 -1.02
N ASP A 593 15.62 -3.39 -1.98
CA ASP A 593 15.44 -3.67 -3.41
C ASP A 593 15.94 -5.09 -3.76
N PRO A 594 15.09 -5.99 -4.29
CA PRO A 594 15.49 -7.35 -4.65
C PRO A 594 16.63 -7.42 -5.68
N SER A 595 16.91 -6.35 -6.42
CA SER A 595 18.05 -6.28 -7.35
C SER A 595 19.40 -6.07 -6.64
N LYS A 596 19.39 -5.59 -5.40
CA LYS A 596 20.58 -5.34 -4.57
C LYS A 596 20.73 -6.35 -3.42
N ALA A 597 19.83 -7.34 -3.35
CA ALA A 597 19.82 -8.32 -2.29
C ALA A 597 21.11 -9.16 -2.29
N SER A 598 21.57 -9.55 -1.09
CA SER A 598 22.83 -10.29 -0.91
C SER A 598 22.87 -11.63 -1.64
N PHE A 599 21.71 -12.25 -1.91
CA PHE A 599 21.61 -13.53 -2.62
C PHE A 599 21.53 -13.41 -4.15
N THR A 600 21.69 -12.22 -4.73
CA THR A 600 21.41 -12.00 -6.17
C THR A 600 22.34 -12.81 -7.07
N GLU A 601 23.62 -12.93 -6.71
CA GLU A 601 24.61 -13.71 -7.47
C GLU A 601 24.36 -15.22 -7.30
N GLU A 602 24.14 -15.68 -6.08
CA GLU A 602 23.86 -17.09 -5.76
C GLU A 602 22.55 -17.56 -6.38
N ARG A 603 21.53 -16.69 -6.43
CA ARG A 603 20.30 -16.95 -7.19
C ARG A 603 20.62 -17.19 -8.66
N ALA A 604 21.39 -16.30 -9.31
CA ALA A 604 21.72 -16.45 -10.72
C ALA A 604 22.50 -17.75 -10.99
N ASN A 605 23.39 -18.14 -10.07
CA ASN A 605 24.12 -19.41 -10.13
C ASN A 605 23.19 -20.62 -9.94
N ALA A 606 22.25 -20.54 -9.00
CA ALA A 606 21.25 -21.59 -8.77
C ALA A 606 20.29 -21.76 -9.97
N VAL A 607 19.85 -20.65 -10.59
CA VAL A 607 19.04 -20.67 -11.83
C VAL A 607 19.83 -21.31 -12.96
N THR A 608 21.09 -20.94 -13.14
CA THR A 608 21.97 -21.52 -14.18
C THR A 608 22.12 -23.02 -13.99
N SER A 609 22.35 -23.45 -12.74
CA SER A 609 22.49 -24.86 -12.39
C SER A 609 21.20 -25.65 -12.65
N TRP A 610 20.04 -25.08 -12.34
CA TRP A 610 18.74 -25.67 -12.66
C TRP A 610 18.53 -25.78 -14.18
N LEU A 611 18.78 -24.70 -14.94
CA LEU A 611 18.65 -24.69 -16.40
C LEU A 611 19.56 -25.71 -17.09
N ASN A 612 20.74 -25.99 -16.53
CA ASN A 612 21.63 -27.01 -17.06
C ASN A 612 21.16 -28.45 -16.76
N SER A 613 20.30 -28.62 -15.76
CA SER A 613 19.79 -29.93 -15.32
C SER A 613 18.44 -30.30 -15.96
N GLU A 614 17.75 -29.34 -16.57
CA GLU A 614 16.40 -29.49 -17.11
C GLU A 614 16.38 -29.46 -18.66
N SER A 615 15.37 -30.08 -19.28
CA SER A 615 15.19 -29.99 -20.73
C SER A 615 14.72 -28.59 -21.15
N LEU A 616 15.13 -28.12 -22.32
CA LEU A 616 14.70 -26.82 -22.87
C LEU A 616 13.18 -26.69 -22.94
N GLY A 617 12.49 -27.77 -23.32
CA GLY A 617 11.03 -27.82 -23.40
C GLY A 617 10.36 -27.67 -22.03
N SER A 618 10.84 -28.39 -21.01
CA SER A 618 10.35 -28.24 -19.64
C SER A 618 10.63 -26.84 -19.09
N ALA A 619 11.84 -26.30 -19.25
CA ALA A 619 12.21 -24.97 -18.78
C ALA A 619 11.32 -23.87 -19.41
N PHE A 620 10.99 -24.02 -20.69
CA PHE A 620 10.11 -23.09 -21.41
C PHE A 620 8.62 -23.22 -20.98
N ILE A 621 8.10 -24.43 -20.83
CA ILE A 621 6.74 -24.66 -20.28
C ILE A 621 6.65 -24.10 -18.85
N TYR A 622 7.69 -24.31 -18.06
CA TYR A 622 7.80 -23.82 -16.70
C TYR A 622 7.78 -22.29 -16.63
N LEU A 623 8.53 -21.60 -17.51
CA LEU A 623 8.48 -20.14 -17.68
C LEU A 623 7.06 -19.65 -17.96
N ILE A 624 6.32 -20.32 -18.84
CA ILE A 624 4.96 -19.86 -19.21
C ILE A 624 4.00 -20.03 -18.04
N LEU A 625 3.95 -21.23 -17.45
CA LEU A 625 2.97 -21.57 -16.40
C LEU A 625 3.24 -20.83 -15.09
N HIS A 626 4.51 -20.68 -14.73
CA HIS A 626 4.90 -20.29 -13.38
C HIS A 626 5.55 -18.91 -13.29
N SER A 627 5.80 -18.27 -14.43
CA SER A 627 6.29 -16.88 -14.51
C SER A 627 5.20 -15.95 -15.05
N GLN A 628 4.60 -16.25 -16.22
CA GLN A 628 3.70 -15.30 -16.87
C GLN A 628 2.34 -15.19 -16.16
N LEU A 629 1.71 -16.31 -15.76
CA LEU A 629 0.39 -16.28 -15.11
C LEU A 629 0.39 -15.66 -13.69
N PRO A 630 1.32 -16.01 -12.77
CA PRO A 630 1.31 -15.45 -11.42
C PRO A 630 1.82 -14.00 -11.35
N LYS A 631 2.77 -13.62 -12.22
CA LYS A 631 3.21 -12.22 -12.39
C LYS A 631 2.01 -11.33 -12.67
N GLN A 632 1.11 -11.79 -13.52
CA GLN A 632 -0.13 -11.08 -13.83
C GLN A 632 -1.03 -10.92 -12.60
N SER A 633 -1.21 -11.97 -11.78
CA SER A 633 -2.03 -11.85 -10.57
C SER A 633 -1.47 -10.87 -9.53
N ILE A 634 -0.15 -10.87 -9.30
CA ILE A 634 0.50 -9.99 -8.31
C ILE A 634 0.44 -8.52 -8.77
N LEU A 635 0.51 -8.26 -10.07
CA LEU A 635 0.37 -6.92 -10.65
C LEU A 635 -1.09 -6.44 -10.69
N LEU A 636 -2.03 -7.33 -11.02
CA LEU A 636 -3.44 -6.96 -11.23
C LEU A 636 -4.20 -6.72 -9.93
N ASN A 637 -3.91 -7.44 -8.85
CA ASN A 637 -4.66 -7.32 -7.59
C ASN A 637 -4.59 -5.91 -6.98
N PRO A 638 -3.40 -5.28 -6.80
CA PRO A 638 -3.30 -3.91 -6.30
C PRO A 638 -4.00 -2.90 -7.23
N LEU A 639 -3.83 -3.05 -8.56
CA LEU A 639 -4.50 -2.20 -9.55
C LEU A 639 -6.02 -2.27 -9.46
N ILE A 640 -6.58 -3.46 -9.22
CA ILE A 640 -8.03 -3.65 -9.05
C ILE A 640 -8.52 -3.02 -7.74
N GLU A 641 -7.77 -3.16 -6.66
CA GLU A 641 -8.09 -2.53 -5.36
C GLU A 641 -8.11 -1.00 -5.48
N GLU A 642 -7.12 -0.41 -6.16
CA GLU A 642 -7.00 1.03 -6.41
C GLU A 642 -8.14 1.57 -7.31
N ILE A 643 -8.49 0.85 -8.39
CA ILE A 643 -9.61 1.20 -9.26
C ILE A 643 -10.94 1.16 -8.50
N ASN A 644 -11.15 0.12 -7.69
CA ASN A 644 -12.37 -0.02 -6.89
C ASN A 644 -12.50 1.10 -5.86
N PHE A 645 -11.40 1.45 -5.18
CA PHE A 645 -11.32 2.57 -4.26
C PHE A 645 -11.68 3.90 -4.94
N ASN A 646 -11.03 4.22 -6.06
CA ASN A 646 -11.24 5.46 -6.79
C ASN A 646 -12.67 5.59 -7.34
N ASN A 647 -13.26 4.48 -7.81
CA ASN A 647 -14.64 4.47 -8.26
C ASN A 647 -15.63 4.70 -7.11
N LEU A 648 -15.36 4.15 -5.92
CA LEU A 648 -16.18 4.36 -4.74
C LEU A 648 -16.11 5.82 -4.27
N ALA A 649 -14.91 6.41 -4.25
CA ALA A 649 -14.70 7.82 -3.95
C ALA A 649 -15.42 8.74 -4.95
N ALA A 650 -15.25 8.51 -6.26
CA ALA A 650 -15.90 9.31 -7.29
C ALA A 650 -17.44 9.24 -7.21
N ASN A 651 -18.01 8.07 -6.96
CA ASN A 651 -19.47 7.92 -6.82
C ASN A 651 -20.02 8.68 -5.61
N ALA A 652 -19.33 8.63 -4.47
CA ALA A 652 -19.70 9.39 -3.27
C ALA A 652 -19.68 10.90 -3.52
N ILE A 653 -18.68 11.41 -4.25
CA ILE A 653 -18.55 12.83 -4.56
C ILE A 653 -19.57 13.28 -5.62
N ASN A 654 -19.97 12.41 -6.55
CA ASN A 654 -21.03 12.71 -7.52
C ASN A 654 -22.37 13.05 -6.85
N GLU A 655 -22.75 12.31 -5.79
CA GLU A 655 -23.96 12.62 -5.01
C GLU A 655 -23.86 13.99 -4.33
N LEU A 656 -22.67 14.37 -3.88
CA LEU A 656 -22.42 15.68 -3.28
C LEU A 656 -22.49 16.81 -4.34
N LEU A 657 -21.92 16.59 -5.53
CA LEU A 657 -21.99 17.53 -6.66
C LEU A 657 -23.43 17.79 -7.12
N GLU A 658 -24.30 16.79 -7.13
CA GLU A 658 -25.72 17.00 -7.48
C GLU A 658 -26.40 18.00 -6.54
N ILE A 659 -26.01 18.04 -5.25
CA ILE A 659 -26.53 18.99 -4.27
C ILE A 659 -25.85 20.37 -4.43
N THR A 660 -24.55 20.40 -4.71
CA THR A 660 -23.76 21.65 -4.74
C THR A 660 -23.70 22.33 -6.11
N ASN A 661 -24.25 21.74 -7.18
CA ASN A 661 -24.16 22.30 -8.54
C ASN A 661 -24.74 23.73 -8.66
N THR A 662 -25.77 24.04 -7.88
CA THR A 662 -26.36 25.40 -7.83
C THR A 662 -25.41 26.45 -7.28
N PHE A 663 -24.39 26.04 -6.52
CA PHE A 663 -23.39 26.93 -5.92
C PHE A 663 -22.48 27.60 -6.96
N SER A 664 -22.34 27.00 -8.15
CA SER A 664 -21.54 27.53 -9.26
C SER A 664 -21.99 28.91 -9.77
N THR A 665 -23.24 29.30 -9.49
CA THR A 665 -23.86 30.55 -9.97
C THR A 665 -24.11 31.58 -8.86
N THR A 666 -23.62 31.31 -7.65
CA THR A 666 -23.90 32.11 -6.45
C THR A 666 -23.45 33.57 -6.54
N ALA A 667 -22.28 33.84 -7.14
CA ALA A 667 -21.79 35.21 -7.36
C ALA A 667 -22.71 36.07 -8.25
N VAL A 668 -23.61 35.43 -9.03
CA VAL A 668 -24.61 36.14 -9.84
C VAL A 668 -25.82 36.56 -9.01
N TYR A 669 -26.14 35.83 -7.94
CA TYR A 669 -27.31 36.06 -7.11
C TYR A 669 -27.04 36.94 -5.88
N TYR A 670 -25.81 36.93 -5.37
CA TYR A 670 -25.36 37.78 -4.25
C TYR A 670 -24.67 39.04 -4.77
N ASN A 671 -25.47 40.01 -5.23
CA ASN A 671 -24.97 41.26 -5.81
C ASN A 671 -25.78 42.49 -5.41
N PHE A 672 -26.63 42.39 -4.39
CA PHE A 672 -27.50 43.49 -3.98
C PHE A 672 -26.68 44.69 -3.51
N SER A 673 -25.54 44.46 -2.84
CA SER A 673 -24.61 45.54 -2.51
C SER A 673 -24.13 46.34 -3.72
N SER A 674 -23.84 45.67 -4.85
CA SER A 674 -23.35 46.31 -6.07
C SER A 674 -24.44 47.17 -6.71
N TYR A 675 -25.66 46.64 -6.79
CA TYR A 675 -26.85 47.40 -7.18
C TYR A 675 -27.06 48.66 -6.31
N LEU A 676 -26.87 48.54 -5.00
CA LEU A 676 -27.00 49.66 -4.06
C LEU A 676 -25.89 50.70 -4.17
N VAL A 677 -24.67 50.30 -4.48
CA VAL A 677 -23.55 51.23 -4.71
C VAL A 677 -23.78 52.04 -5.98
N GLU A 678 -24.26 51.40 -7.04
CA GLU A 678 -24.54 52.05 -8.33
C GLU A 678 -25.74 53.00 -8.28
N SER A 679 -26.75 52.69 -7.44
CA SER A 679 -27.98 53.48 -7.29
C SER A 679 -27.91 54.61 -6.25
N LYS A 680 -26.76 54.82 -5.60
CA LYS A 680 -26.65 55.75 -4.47
C LYS A 680 -26.68 57.23 -4.90
N GLU A 681 -27.70 57.97 -4.47
CA GLU A 681 -27.83 59.42 -4.74
C GLU A 681 -27.50 60.31 -3.53
N GLY A 682 -27.39 59.73 -2.33
CA GLY A 682 -27.12 60.48 -1.11
C GLY A 682 -26.94 59.61 0.13
N GLN A 683 -27.04 60.21 1.32
CA GLN A 683 -27.00 59.44 2.57
C GLN A 683 -28.30 58.64 2.71
N ASN A 684 -28.21 57.31 2.58
CA ASN A 684 -29.33 56.38 2.65
C ASN A 684 -30.42 56.59 1.58
N LEU A 685 -30.14 57.37 0.53
CA LEU A 685 -31.05 57.65 -0.59
C LEU A 685 -30.55 56.98 -1.86
N PHE A 686 -31.46 56.32 -2.56
CA PHE A 686 -31.16 55.50 -3.73
C PHE A 686 -32.15 55.78 -4.85
N CYS A 687 -31.69 55.72 -6.10
CA CYS A 687 -32.52 55.83 -7.29
C CYS A 687 -32.99 54.48 -7.81
N GLY A 688 -34.21 54.44 -8.36
CA GLY A 688 -34.83 53.24 -8.90
C GLY A 688 -36.27 53.03 -8.42
N ASP A 689 -36.90 51.98 -8.94
CA ASP A 689 -38.26 51.60 -8.54
C ASP A 689 -38.27 50.89 -7.18
N TYR A 690 -39.06 51.42 -6.25
CA TYR A 690 -39.18 50.91 -4.88
C TYR A 690 -39.62 49.44 -4.83
N TYR A 691 -40.56 49.03 -5.68
CA TYR A 691 -41.06 47.66 -5.70
C TYR A 691 -40.05 46.70 -6.32
N GLU A 692 -39.32 47.11 -7.35
CA GLU A 692 -38.22 46.33 -7.92
C GLU A 692 -37.11 46.07 -6.91
N THR A 693 -36.73 47.07 -6.11
CA THR A 693 -35.74 46.88 -5.03
C THR A 693 -36.24 45.94 -3.94
N LEU A 694 -37.52 46.03 -3.54
CA LEU A 694 -38.13 45.08 -2.61
C LEU A 694 -38.12 43.65 -3.15
N VAL A 695 -38.41 43.49 -4.44
CA VAL A 695 -38.38 42.19 -5.12
C VAL A 695 -36.94 41.65 -5.20
N ALA A 696 -35.95 42.48 -5.48
CA ALA A 696 -34.54 42.09 -5.51
C ALA A 696 -34.08 41.58 -4.13
N LEU A 697 -34.37 42.34 -3.07
CA LEU A 697 -34.09 41.92 -1.68
C LEU A 697 -34.80 40.61 -1.31
N SER A 698 -36.05 40.44 -1.72
CA SER A 698 -36.80 39.20 -1.47
C SER A 698 -36.18 38.01 -2.18
N LYS A 699 -35.76 38.18 -3.44
CA LYS A 699 -35.11 37.12 -4.22
C LYS A 699 -33.81 36.67 -3.58
N GLU A 700 -32.98 37.61 -3.12
CA GLU A 700 -31.73 37.24 -2.43
C GLU A 700 -32.01 36.48 -1.13
N LYS A 701 -33.01 36.89 -0.34
CA LYS A 701 -33.44 36.13 0.86
C LYS A 701 -33.93 34.73 0.52
N ASP A 702 -34.68 34.56 -0.57
CA ASP A 702 -35.13 33.25 -1.05
C ASP A 702 -33.93 32.37 -1.46
N HIS A 703 -32.92 32.95 -2.12
CA HIS A 703 -31.67 32.26 -2.44
C HIS A 703 -30.90 31.83 -1.18
N ILE A 704 -30.78 32.71 -0.18
CA ILE A 704 -30.14 32.37 1.10
C ILE A 704 -30.84 31.20 1.77
N PHE A 705 -32.18 31.21 1.83
CA PHE A 705 -32.94 30.12 2.42
C PHE A 705 -32.72 28.80 1.69
N SER A 706 -32.74 28.82 0.36
CA SER A 706 -32.45 27.66 -0.48
C SER A 706 -31.03 27.12 -0.26
N ASP A 707 -30.03 28.00 -0.24
CA ASP A 707 -28.62 27.62 -0.06
C ASP A 707 -28.34 27.07 1.35
N ILE A 708 -29.00 27.61 2.39
CA ILE A 708 -28.94 27.07 3.75
C ILE A 708 -29.45 25.61 3.78
N GLU A 709 -30.59 25.34 3.15
CA GLU A 709 -31.15 23.97 3.08
C GLU A 709 -30.26 23.02 2.27
N LEU A 710 -29.65 23.50 1.18
CA LEU A 710 -28.69 22.72 0.41
C LEU A 710 -27.43 22.40 1.22
N CYS A 711 -26.89 23.39 1.96
CA CYS A 711 -25.75 23.18 2.87
C CYS A 711 -26.07 22.13 3.94
N ARG A 712 -27.28 22.15 4.54
CA ARG A 712 -27.71 21.14 5.52
C ARG A 712 -27.81 19.74 4.93
N ARG A 713 -28.37 19.62 3.72
CA ARG A 713 -28.47 18.34 3.00
C ARG A 713 -27.09 17.79 2.63
N ALA A 714 -26.21 18.66 2.12
CA ALA A 714 -24.83 18.30 1.82
C ALA A 714 -24.08 17.86 3.09
N TYR A 715 -24.24 18.57 4.20
CA TYR A 715 -23.63 18.21 5.47
C TYR A 715 -24.08 16.83 5.98
N ALA A 716 -25.38 16.53 5.92
CA ALA A 716 -25.91 15.22 6.30
C ALA A 716 -25.33 14.09 5.42
N LEU A 717 -25.18 14.33 4.12
CA LEU A 717 -24.55 13.37 3.20
C LEU A 717 -23.08 13.15 3.56
N VAL A 718 -22.32 14.22 3.81
CA VAL A 718 -20.91 14.16 4.22
C VAL A 718 -20.73 13.33 5.50
N GLN A 719 -21.60 13.50 6.51
CA GLN A 719 -21.54 12.69 7.74
C GLN A 719 -21.84 11.20 7.49
N ALA A 720 -22.78 10.90 6.59
CA ALA A 720 -23.04 9.53 6.17
C ALA A 720 -21.85 8.92 5.41
N LEU A 721 -21.16 9.71 4.59
CA LEU A 721 -19.94 9.31 3.88
C LEU A 721 -18.79 9.02 4.84
N LEU A 722 -18.52 9.88 5.83
CA LEU A 722 -17.50 9.64 6.86
C LEU A 722 -17.73 8.31 7.59
N THR A 723 -18.98 7.99 7.90
CA THR A 723 -19.34 6.70 8.53
C THR A 723 -19.05 5.51 7.61
N LYS A 724 -19.32 5.64 6.30
CA LYS A 724 -19.01 4.58 5.33
C LYS A 724 -17.50 4.42 5.13
N ILE A 725 -16.75 5.53 5.02
CA ILE A 725 -15.31 5.53 4.81
C ILE A 725 -14.58 4.79 5.93
N ASN A 726 -14.95 5.04 7.19
CA ASN A 726 -14.36 4.37 8.34
C ASN A 726 -14.64 2.85 8.41
N ASN A 727 -15.55 2.32 7.59
CA ASN A 727 -15.97 0.91 7.57
C ASN A 727 -15.74 0.23 6.20
N LEU A 728 -14.91 0.80 5.32
CA LEU A 728 -14.64 0.26 3.98
C LEU A 728 -13.86 -1.07 4.07
N PRO A 729 -14.42 -2.20 3.59
CA PRO A 729 -13.69 -3.47 3.55
C PRO A 729 -12.67 -3.47 2.42
N GLY A 730 -11.42 -3.85 2.73
CA GLY A 730 -10.35 -4.02 1.74
C GLY A 730 -9.60 -2.74 1.34
N ALA A 731 -9.91 -1.58 1.94
CA ALA A 731 -9.09 -0.38 1.80
C ALA A 731 -7.93 -0.39 2.80
N SER A 732 -6.76 0.11 2.38
CA SER A 732 -5.62 0.29 3.29
C SER A 732 -5.91 1.40 4.31
N THR A 733 -5.15 1.42 5.41
CA THR A 733 -5.26 2.49 6.42
C THR A 733 -4.91 3.87 5.84
N SER A 734 -3.97 3.94 4.88
CA SER A 734 -3.59 5.18 4.19
C SER A 734 -4.76 5.71 3.34
N GLN A 735 -5.34 4.84 2.50
CA GLN A 735 -6.51 5.13 1.65
C GLN A 735 -7.72 5.63 2.46
N ILE A 736 -8.03 4.98 3.59
CA ILE A 736 -9.12 5.41 4.48
C ILE A 736 -8.81 6.80 5.05
N THR A 737 -7.56 7.06 5.42
CA THR A 737 -7.13 8.33 6.01
C THR A 737 -7.22 9.48 5.00
N GLU A 738 -6.78 9.26 3.76
CA GLU A 738 -6.85 10.25 2.68
C GLU A 738 -8.31 10.66 2.40
N MET A 739 -9.20 9.69 2.12
CA MET A 739 -10.62 9.97 1.85
C MET A 739 -11.30 10.68 3.01
N ARG A 740 -10.97 10.26 4.23
CA ARG A 740 -11.51 10.87 5.45
C ARG A 740 -11.09 12.33 5.53
N ASN A 741 -9.79 12.63 5.36
CA ASN A 741 -9.25 13.99 5.39
C ASN A 741 -9.92 14.88 4.33
N ALA A 742 -10.10 14.39 3.10
CA ALA A 742 -10.80 15.12 2.04
C ALA A 742 -12.29 15.37 2.38
N THR A 743 -13.00 14.33 2.81
CA THR A 743 -14.43 14.41 3.12
C THR A 743 -14.72 15.33 4.31
N GLU A 744 -13.82 15.35 5.29
CA GLU A 744 -13.87 16.27 6.43
C GLU A 744 -13.78 17.73 6.00
N ASN A 745 -13.00 18.05 4.97
CA ASN A 745 -12.85 19.42 4.49
C ASN A 745 -14.18 20.00 4.01
N TYR A 746 -15.01 19.16 3.39
CA TYR A 746 -16.36 19.55 3.00
C TYR A 746 -17.21 19.85 4.22
N SER A 747 -17.15 19.02 5.26
CA SER A 747 -17.86 19.26 6.53
C SER A 747 -17.44 20.59 7.17
N TYR A 748 -16.14 20.92 7.12
CA TYR A 748 -15.59 22.15 7.71
C TYR A 748 -16.08 23.37 6.92
N ALA A 749 -15.91 23.34 5.60
CA ALA A 749 -16.32 24.41 4.70
C ALA A 749 -17.85 24.64 4.70
N LEU A 750 -18.66 23.58 4.76
CA LEU A 750 -20.12 23.67 4.85
C LEU A 750 -20.59 24.37 6.14
N ASN A 751 -19.99 24.03 7.30
CA ASN A 751 -20.33 24.68 8.57
C ASN A 751 -19.98 26.17 8.59
N ILE A 752 -18.82 26.51 8.03
CA ILE A 752 -18.38 27.91 7.91
C ILE A 752 -19.33 28.69 7.00
N THR A 753 -19.67 28.12 5.85
CA THR A 753 -20.58 28.74 4.86
C THR A 753 -21.97 28.93 5.43
N PHE A 754 -22.47 27.97 6.22
CA PHE A 754 -23.72 28.10 6.95
C PHE A 754 -23.72 29.30 7.90
N GLY A 755 -22.63 29.51 8.66
CA GLY A 755 -22.46 30.68 9.51
C GLY A 755 -22.41 32.01 8.74
N GLN A 756 -21.81 32.00 7.55
CA GLN A 756 -21.77 33.17 6.66
C GLN A 756 -23.18 33.51 6.13
N LEU A 757 -23.95 32.52 5.69
CA LEU A 757 -25.31 32.71 5.17
C LEU A 757 -26.26 33.26 6.24
N ASN A 758 -26.16 32.75 7.47
CA ASN A 758 -26.98 33.23 8.60
C ASN A 758 -26.64 34.68 8.98
N MET A 759 -25.36 35.08 8.89
CA MET A 759 -24.95 36.46 9.14
C MET A 759 -25.48 37.42 8.06
N LEU A 760 -25.41 37.02 6.80
CA LEU A 760 -25.95 37.78 5.67
C LEU A 760 -27.48 37.97 5.82
N ASN A 761 -28.21 36.89 6.08
CA ASN A 761 -29.66 36.94 6.27
C ASN A 761 -30.05 37.86 7.45
N ALA A 762 -29.31 37.77 8.56
CA ALA A 762 -29.52 38.64 9.72
C ALA A 762 -29.34 40.12 9.38
N LEU A 763 -28.29 40.48 8.62
CA LEU A 763 -28.11 41.87 8.17
C LEU A 763 -29.27 42.33 7.29
N LEU A 764 -29.66 41.53 6.28
CA LEU A 764 -30.77 41.83 5.37
C LEU A 764 -32.13 41.93 6.09
N ALA A 765 -32.33 41.20 7.18
CA ALA A 765 -33.52 41.30 8.03
C ALA A 765 -33.58 42.60 8.85
N ASN A 766 -32.44 43.27 9.03
CA ASN A 766 -32.32 44.52 9.79
C ASN A 766 -32.40 45.79 8.92
N LEU A 767 -32.51 45.65 7.59
CA LEU A 767 -32.71 46.76 6.66
C LEU A 767 -34.18 47.18 6.60
N THR A 768 -34.43 48.49 6.59
CA THR A 768 -35.77 49.07 6.42
C THR A 768 -35.79 49.87 5.12
N ILE A 769 -36.69 49.50 4.20
CA ILE A 769 -36.87 50.17 2.90
C ILE A 769 -38.16 50.98 2.95
N SER A 770 -38.06 52.30 2.82
CA SER A 770 -39.19 53.23 2.84
C SER A 770 -39.29 54.02 1.53
N PRO A 771 -40.49 54.23 0.96
CA PRO A 771 -40.66 55.11 -0.18
C PRO A 771 -40.41 56.55 0.23
N GLN A 772 -39.78 57.35 -0.64
CA GLN A 772 -39.61 58.78 -0.36
C GLN A 772 -40.88 59.54 -0.72
N MET A 773 -41.39 60.33 0.23
CA MET A 773 -42.65 61.06 0.07
C MET A 773 -42.39 62.53 -0.28
N ALA A 774 -43.06 63.04 -1.31
CA ALA A 774 -43.14 64.46 -1.64
C ALA A 774 -44.61 64.85 -1.80
N ASN A 775 -45.08 65.86 -1.06
CA ASN A 775 -46.49 66.31 -1.09
C ASN A 775 -47.53 65.18 -0.92
N ASN A 776 -47.29 64.24 0.00
CA ASN A 776 -48.11 63.03 0.20
C ASN A 776 -48.22 62.09 -1.03
N GLN A 777 -47.35 62.25 -2.02
CA GLN A 777 -47.20 61.33 -3.15
C GLN A 777 -45.82 60.65 -3.10
N VAL A 778 -45.77 59.38 -3.49
CA VAL A 778 -44.52 58.64 -3.60
C VAL A 778 -43.70 59.24 -4.74
N LYS A 779 -42.44 59.61 -4.49
CA LYS A 779 -41.53 60.09 -5.53
C LYS A 779 -41.13 58.89 -6.40
N GLU A 780 -41.49 58.91 -7.68
CA GLU A 780 -41.47 57.73 -8.57
C GLU A 780 -40.10 57.07 -8.82
N ASN A 781 -38.98 57.62 -8.36
CA ASN A 781 -37.65 57.06 -8.64
C ASN A 781 -36.66 57.18 -7.50
N VAL A 782 -37.12 57.49 -6.28
CA VAL A 782 -36.23 57.63 -5.12
C VAL A 782 -36.84 56.97 -3.90
N PHE A 783 -36.04 56.14 -3.22
CA PHE A 783 -36.42 55.51 -1.97
C PHE A 783 -35.29 55.63 -0.94
N GLN A 784 -35.62 55.31 0.31
CA GLN A 784 -34.68 55.37 1.42
C GLN A 784 -34.46 53.96 2.00
N ILE A 785 -33.21 53.54 2.14
CA ILE A 785 -32.85 52.35 2.91
C ILE A 785 -32.07 52.76 4.14
N THR A 786 -32.60 52.42 5.31
CA THR A 786 -31.92 52.61 6.60
C THR A 786 -31.57 51.27 7.21
N GLY A 787 -30.36 51.16 7.74
CA GLY A 787 -29.85 49.97 8.42
C GLY A 787 -28.83 50.32 9.49
N PRO A 788 -28.17 49.30 10.08
CA PRO A 788 -27.08 49.48 11.04
C PRO A 788 -25.96 50.38 10.49
N LYS A 789 -25.09 50.92 11.35
CA LYS A 789 -23.93 51.72 10.91
C LYS A 789 -23.13 50.95 9.85
N ASP A 790 -22.65 51.61 8.79
CA ASP A 790 -21.81 51.01 7.72
C ASP A 790 -22.32 49.68 7.11
N TRP A 791 -23.65 49.53 7.03
CA TRP A 791 -24.30 48.30 6.57
C TRP A 791 -24.00 47.94 5.11
N ILE A 792 -23.76 48.90 4.21
CA ILE A 792 -23.48 48.63 2.78
C ILE A 792 -22.11 47.94 2.61
N SER A 793 -21.07 48.45 3.28
CA SER A 793 -19.73 47.82 3.26
C SER A 793 -19.75 46.43 3.91
N THR A 794 -20.52 46.30 5.00
CA THR A 794 -20.73 45.02 5.68
C THR A 794 -21.46 44.03 4.77
N LEU A 795 -22.49 44.48 4.05
CA LEU A 795 -23.23 43.67 3.08
C LEU A 795 -22.32 43.18 1.96
N ALA A 796 -21.57 44.08 1.32
CA ALA A 796 -20.62 43.73 0.26
C ALA A 796 -19.56 42.71 0.73
N SER A 797 -19.09 42.84 1.98
CA SER A 797 -18.14 41.88 2.55
C SER A 797 -18.78 40.51 2.74
N LEU A 798 -20.00 40.45 3.30
CA LEU A 798 -20.72 39.20 3.54
C LEU A 798 -21.10 38.49 2.22
N GLU A 799 -21.63 39.21 1.24
CA GLU A 799 -21.89 38.68 -0.12
C GLU A 799 -20.59 38.15 -0.76
N GLY A 800 -19.49 38.89 -0.61
CA GLY A 800 -18.16 38.49 -1.05
C GLY A 800 -17.65 37.20 -0.39
N PHE A 801 -17.91 37.00 0.91
CA PHE A 801 -17.54 35.77 1.62
C PHE A 801 -18.36 34.56 1.19
N ILE A 802 -19.65 34.75 0.88
CA ILE A 802 -20.47 33.66 0.33
C ILE A 802 -19.94 33.21 -1.02
N ALA A 803 -19.53 34.14 -1.87
CA ALA A 803 -19.00 33.83 -3.18
C ALA A 803 -17.58 33.23 -3.13
N ASN A 804 -16.68 33.81 -2.33
CA ASN A 804 -15.23 33.57 -2.41
C ASN A 804 -14.60 32.95 -1.15
N GLY A 805 -15.36 32.83 -0.06
CA GLY A 805 -14.84 32.44 1.25
C GLY A 805 -14.13 33.59 1.98
N PHE A 806 -13.69 33.31 3.20
CA PHE A 806 -12.90 34.22 4.01
C PHE A 806 -11.49 34.48 3.43
N PRO A 807 -10.94 35.71 3.57
CA PRO A 807 -9.61 36.05 3.06
C PRO A 807 -8.45 35.41 3.82
N ASP A 808 -8.53 35.28 5.15
CA ASP A 808 -7.35 35.02 6.00
C ASP A 808 -7.29 33.60 6.61
N LEU A 809 -8.38 32.82 6.48
CA LEU A 809 -8.47 31.46 7.02
C LEU A 809 -7.99 30.39 6.05
N SER A 810 -7.36 29.32 6.56
CA SER A 810 -6.94 28.18 5.74
C SER A 810 -8.11 27.35 5.20
N VAL A 811 -9.24 27.31 5.92
CA VAL A 811 -10.52 26.81 5.43
C VAL A 811 -11.48 27.99 5.37
N THR A 812 -11.64 28.54 4.16
CA THR A 812 -12.29 29.83 3.93
C THR A 812 -13.82 29.74 3.93
N GLY A 813 -14.37 28.55 3.70
CA GLY A 813 -15.80 28.37 3.40
C GLY A 813 -16.16 28.98 2.04
N GLY A 814 -17.39 29.48 1.92
CA GLY A 814 -17.93 30.01 0.67
C GLY A 814 -18.43 28.91 -0.26
N LEU A 815 -19.51 29.22 -0.98
CA LEU A 815 -20.19 28.31 -1.90
C LEU A 815 -19.33 28.02 -3.14
N GLY A 816 -18.63 29.03 -3.67
CA GLY A 816 -17.75 28.91 -4.83
C GLY A 816 -16.50 28.03 -4.58
N PRO A 817 -15.67 28.32 -3.56
CA PRO A 817 -14.53 27.47 -3.20
C PRO A 817 -14.94 26.04 -2.86
N LEU A 818 -16.04 25.86 -2.13
CA LEU A 818 -16.57 24.54 -1.81
C LEU A 818 -16.93 23.73 -3.07
N PHE A 819 -17.68 24.33 -3.98
CA PHE A 819 -18.02 23.68 -5.26
C PHE A 819 -16.77 23.33 -6.06
N THR A 820 -15.82 24.26 -6.17
CA THR A 820 -14.56 24.07 -6.92
C THR A 820 -13.73 22.94 -6.33
N GLN A 821 -13.64 22.85 -4.99
CA GLN A 821 -12.90 21.78 -4.32
C GLN A 821 -13.55 20.42 -4.58
N ILE A 822 -14.87 20.31 -4.38
CA ILE A 822 -15.62 19.07 -4.63
C ILE A 822 -15.47 18.64 -6.10
N GLN A 823 -15.53 19.58 -7.04
CA GLN A 823 -15.35 19.31 -8.46
C GLN A 823 -13.92 18.83 -8.79
N SER A 824 -12.91 19.50 -8.24
CA SER A 824 -11.50 19.13 -8.42
C SER A 824 -11.23 17.72 -7.90
N ASP A 825 -11.69 17.41 -6.69
CA ASP A 825 -11.49 16.09 -6.08
C ASP A 825 -12.21 15.00 -6.88
N GLN A 826 -13.43 15.26 -7.35
CA GLN A 826 -14.14 14.35 -8.26
C GLN A 826 -13.36 14.08 -9.55
N GLN A 827 -12.82 15.15 -10.15
CA GLN A 827 -12.06 15.04 -11.38
C GLN A 827 -10.75 14.28 -11.15
N ASN A 828 -10.09 14.48 -10.01
CA ASN A 828 -8.89 13.77 -9.61
C ASN A 828 -9.15 12.26 -9.48
N TYR A 829 -10.13 11.84 -8.67
CA TYR A 829 -10.47 10.42 -8.52
C TYR A 829 -10.92 9.78 -9.85
N THR A 830 -11.67 10.52 -10.68
CA THR A 830 -12.07 10.04 -12.00
C THR A 830 -10.87 9.86 -12.94
N THR A 831 -9.95 10.84 -12.94
CA THR A 831 -8.73 10.81 -13.78
C THR A 831 -7.77 9.72 -13.32
N GLN A 832 -7.60 9.53 -12.01
CA GLN A 832 -6.81 8.44 -11.44
C GLN A 832 -7.42 7.07 -11.80
N SER A 833 -8.74 6.89 -11.65
CA SER A 833 -9.44 5.67 -12.08
C SER A 833 -9.25 5.42 -13.58
N GLN A 834 -9.38 6.44 -14.44
CA GLN A 834 -9.13 6.30 -15.88
C GLN A 834 -7.66 5.95 -16.20
N THR A 835 -6.72 6.56 -15.49
CA THR A 835 -5.28 6.29 -15.65
C THR A 835 -4.95 4.87 -15.23
N GLN A 836 -5.48 4.42 -14.10
CA GLN A 836 -5.32 3.03 -13.64
C GLN A 836 -6.03 2.04 -14.55
N GLN A 837 -7.19 2.37 -15.11
CA GLN A 837 -7.86 1.55 -16.12
C GLN A 837 -7.06 1.49 -17.42
N LEU A 838 -6.44 2.59 -17.86
CA LEU A 838 -5.55 2.60 -19.01
C LEU A 838 -4.29 1.78 -18.73
N ASN A 839 -3.73 1.90 -17.52
CA ASN A 839 -2.63 1.04 -17.07
C ASN A 839 -3.07 -0.42 -17.06
N LEU A 840 -4.25 -0.75 -16.54
CA LEU A 840 -4.82 -2.09 -16.59
C LEU A 840 -4.98 -2.59 -18.04
N GLN A 841 -5.47 -1.75 -18.97
CA GLN A 841 -5.59 -2.10 -20.39
C GLN A 841 -4.22 -2.29 -21.05
N ASN A 842 -3.26 -1.42 -20.78
CA ASN A 842 -1.88 -1.54 -21.27
C ASN A 842 -1.24 -2.80 -20.72
N GLN A 843 -1.43 -3.10 -19.42
CA GLN A 843 -0.97 -4.34 -18.82
C GLN A 843 -1.68 -5.54 -19.45
N MET A 844 -3.00 -5.52 -19.65
CA MET A 844 -3.74 -6.58 -20.34
C MET A 844 -3.29 -6.77 -21.80
N SER A 845 -2.95 -5.69 -22.50
CA SER A 845 -2.36 -5.74 -23.85
C SER A 845 -0.95 -6.29 -23.83
N ASN A 846 -0.11 -5.90 -22.86
CA ASN A 846 1.23 -6.46 -22.66
C ASN A 846 1.13 -7.95 -22.34
N VAL A 847 0.18 -8.34 -21.49
CA VAL A 847 -0.17 -9.74 -21.22
C VAL A 847 -0.58 -10.47 -22.49
N GLN A 848 -1.43 -9.88 -23.32
CA GLN A 848 -1.82 -10.46 -24.62
C GLN A 848 -0.63 -10.55 -25.59
N GLN A 849 0.26 -9.56 -25.62
CA GLN A 849 1.47 -9.57 -26.44
C GLN A 849 2.47 -10.61 -25.94
N GLU A 850 2.69 -10.72 -24.62
CA GLU A 850 3.48 -11.77 -23.99
C GLU A 850 2.90 -13.14 -24.33
N TRP A 851 1.57 -13.33 -24.24
CA TRP A 851 0.90 -14.56 -24.64
C TRP A 851 0.95 -14.84 -26.15
N THR A 852 0.88 -13.82 -26.98
CA THR A 852 1.02 -13.93 -28.44
C THR A 852 2.44 -14.28 -28.81
N LEU A 853 3.44 -13.68 -28.15
CA LEU A 853 4.85 -14.00 -28.30
C LEU A 853 5.12 -15.43 -27.86
N VAL A 854 4.55 -15.86 -26.73
CA VAL A 854 4.58 -17.25 -26.26
C VAL A 854 3.97 -18.17 -27.32
N SER A 855 2.75 -17.89 -27.77
CA SER A 855 2.05 -18.68 -28.80
C SER A 855 2.82 -18.73 -30.14
N THR A 856 3.36 -17.60 -30.58
CA THR A 856 4.11 -17.48 -31.84
C THR A 856 5.47 -18.15 -31.73
N SER A 857 6.16 -18.01 -30.60
CA SER A 857 7.41 -18.72 -30.31
C SER A 857 7.15 -20.23 -30.30
N MET A 858 6.04 -20.68 -29.71
CA MET A 858 5.58 -22.08 -29.77
C MET A 858 5.28 -22.53 -31.22
N GLN A 859 4.66 -21.68 -32.05
CA GLN A 859 4.40 -21.99 -33.48
C GLN A 859 5.68 -22.03 -34.33
N VAL A 860 6.63 -21.13 -34.10
CA VAL A 860 7.93 -21.08 -34.79
C VAL A 860 8.78 -22.28 -34.40
N LEU A 861 8.84 -22.62 -33.10
CA LEU A 861 9.43 -23.87 -32.63
C LEU A 861 8.77 -25.09 -33.29
N ASN A 862 7.44 -25.13 -33.36
CA ASN A 862 6.70 -26.19 -34.05
C ASN A 862 7.04 -26.29 -35.55
N LYS A 863 7.26 -25.16 -36.23
CA LYS A 863 7.69 -25.10 -37.64
C LYS A 863 9.13 -25.57 -37.85
N ILE A 864 10.07 -25.10 -37.04
CA ILE A 864 11.49 -25.49 -37.08
C ILE A 864 11.62 -26.99 -36.89
N LEU A 865 10.87 -27.55 -35.94
CA LEU A 865 10.87 -28.99 -35.67
C LEU A 865 10.12 -29.83 -36.70
N SER A 866 9.06 -29.31 -37.32
CA SER A 866 8.45 -29.97 -38.49
C SER A 866 9.42 -30.04 -39.67
N HIS A 867 10.33 -29.07 -39.80
CA HIS A 867 11.33 -29.03 -40.85
C HIS A 867 12.49 -30.01 -40.58
N LEU A 868 13.04 -30.00 -39.36
CA LEU A 868 14.10 -30.93 -38.92
C LEU A 868 13.65 -32.40 -38.92
N ALA A 869 12.40 -32.69 -38.54
CA ALA A 869 11.84 -34.03 -38.65
C ALA A 869 11.73 -34.51 -40.11
N GLY A 870 11.49 -33.60 -41.05
CA GLY A 870 11.51 -33.88 -42.49
C GLY A 870 12.93 -34.07 -43.06
N GLU A 871 13.97 -33.56 -42.40
CA GLU A 871 15.38 -33.77 -42.79
C GLU A 871 15.99 -35.03 -42.18
N ILE A 872 15.61 -35.43 -40.96
CA ILE A 872 16.12 -36.64 -40.28
C ILE A 872 15.44 -37.91 -40.81
N TYR A 873 14.18 -37.81 -41.22
CA TYR A 873 13.46 -38.85 -41.95
C TYR A 873 13.20 -38.37 -43.38
N PRO A 874 14.20 -38.39 -44.27
CA PRO A 874 13.93 -38.16 -45.68
C PRO A 874 13.07 -39.33 -46.19
N ASN A 875 12.09 -39.03 -47.04
CA ASN A 875 11.51 -40.06 -47.92
C ASN A 875 12.58 -40.62 -48.85
#